data_AF-A0A6M4GUA5-F1
#
_entry.id   AF-A0A6M4GUA5-F1
#
_cell.length_a   1.000
_cell.length_b   1.000
_cell.length_c   1.000
_cell.angle_alpha   90.00
_cell.angle_beta   90.00
_cell.angle_gamma   90.00
#
_symmetry.space_group_name_H-M   'P 1'
#
loop_
_entity.id
_entity.type
_entity.pdbx_description
1 polymer ?
#
loop_
_entity_poly.entity_id
_entity_poly.type
_entity_poly.pdbx_seq_one_letter_code
_entity_poly.pdbx_strand_id
1 'polypeptide(L)'
;MRGSGWRLAALGAALVAAAISGCSGGSSGNAGDGNPACSANCPPPPPTNLLTVADVQRIVAQAVGEATARNSPAVITVVDRVGNVLAVYEMNGAPKFIAISSGLGVTGGLDGIPTGIVPAALSSIAKAVTGAFLSSQGNAFTTRTASQIVQEHFLPHESQQPSGPLFGVQFSQLTCSDVNRNMTQGTIGPQRSPLGLSADPGGMPLYKNGVVVGGIGVEANGLYTIDRNIQDRDEDPEELIAVAGSSGFEAPVDRRADHITAGGVTFRYVDSDAIRSNPAQAAPFASLPGHVLEVPNYSTAAVRAGTAYGTPASGIVPATGALAAVGAYVLVNTSNVNRFPPRASTDGQLSAADVETILVEAVKIANRARAQILRPLGSPAQVSFTVVGTNGDILGLTRTSDGPLFGIDVSAQKARGALLISSAQAAALILGAPDAEYLKSLDPLITQPSSIASYVPATRAFLGDINALTGSTAWSMRAIGNIHRPYFPDGLDTSVNGSFSKPITSWSPFNVGLQLDLVNNQLLKAILGDLTEGCAGRAFAGKPETADPRGISIARNGIQIFPGGVPIYRNGVLAGAIGISGDGVDQDDMIAFLGLHNAGVRLNNGIGNAPLERRADNLTPQGVRLRYVQCPQAPFNDSDEQNVCAGK
;
A
#
# COMPACT_ATOMS: atom_id res chain seq x y z
N MET A 1 50.30 68.23 18.78
CA MET A 1 49.36 68.28 19.92
C MET A 1 48.69 66.93 20.03
N ARG A 2 48.68 66.38 21.26
CA ARG A 2 48.09 65.14 21.80
C ARG A 2 46.89 64.60 21.00
N GLY A 3 46.72 63.31 20.71
CA GLY A 3 47.43 62.07 21.07
C GLY A 3 46.67 60.92 20.38
N SER A 4 47.36 60.13 19.58
CA SER A 4 47.70 58.70 19.82
C SER A 4 46.52 57.73 19.62
N GLY A 5 46.58 56.71 18.78
CA GLY A 5 47.67 56.19 17.98
C GLY A 5 47.28 54.80 17.47
N TRP A 6 47.25 54.61 16.16
CA TRP A 6 47.14 53.30 15.54
C TRP A 6 48.54 52.69 15.42
N ARG A 7 48.75 51.55 16.07
CA ARG A 7 49.93 50.70 15.89
C ARG A 7 49.59 49.60 14.88
N LEU A 8 50.31 49.62 13.75
CA LEU A 8 50.66 48.41 13.01
C LEU A 8 51.77 47.68 13.78
N ALA A 9 51.65 46.36 13.94
CA ALA A 9 52.78 45.44 13.99
C ALA A 9 52.33 44.02 13.66
N ALA A 10 53.06 43.42 12.73
CA ALA A 10 52.88 42.09 12.16
C ALA A 10 53.47 40.97 13.04
N LEU A 11 52.92 39.75 12.90
CA LEU A 11 53.51 38.42 13.15
C LEU A 11 52.44 37.44 12.63
N GLY A 12 52.66 36.51 11.71
CA GLY A 12 53.69 35.46 11.69
C GLY A 12 52.93 34.14 11.45
N ALA A 13 53.32 33.39 10.42
CA ALA A 13 52.62 32.23 9.87
C ALA A 13 52.39 31.06 10.85
N ALA A 14 51.33 30.27 10.64
CA ALA A 14 51.36 28.79 10.68
C ALA A 14 49.98 28.17 10.34
N LEU A 15 49.98 27.16 9.46
CA LEU A 15 48.91 26.18 9.29
C LEU A 15 48.65 25.42 10.60
N VAL A 16 47.39 25.26 11.00
CA VAL A 16 46.89 24.14 11.82
C VAL A 16 45.43 23.85 11.44
N ALA A 17 45.15 22.58 11.13
CA ALA A 17 43.82 22.01 11.03
C ALA A 17 43.16 21.88 12.41
N ALA A 18 41.89 22.24 12.55
CA ALA A 18 41.04 21.73 13.62
C ALA A 18 39.56 21.80 13.24
N ALA A 19 38.89 20.66 13.45
CA ALA A 19 37.47 20.45 13.34
C ALA A 19 36.68 21.42 14.23
N ILE A 20 35.51 21.84 13.75
CA ILE A 20 34.47 22.43 14.60
C ILE A 20 33.39 21.37 14.78
N SER A 21 33.47 20.75 15.95
CA SER A 21 32.43 19.97 16.61
C SER A 21 31.09 20.72 16.62
N GLY A 22 30.05 20.07 16.12
CA GLY A 22 28.67 20.48 16.35
C GLY A 22 28.36 20.47 17.84
N CYS A 23 27.91 21.60 18.37
CA CYS A 23 27.39 21.69 19.72
C CYS A 23 26.01 21.02 19.75
N SER A 24 25.94 19.86 20.40
CA SER A 24 24.71 19.31 20.96
C SER A 24 24.27 20.18 22.14
N GLY A 25 23.17 20.90 22.00
CA GLY A 25 22.48 21.58 23.10
C GLY A 25 21.13 20.92 23.31
N GLY A 26 21.01 20.15 24.38
CA GLY A 26 19.80 19.40 24.72
C GLY A 26 18.66 20.30 25.20
N SER A 27 17.44 19.92 24.81
CA SER A 27 16.22 20.31 25.48
C SER A 27 15.53 19.05 26.02
N SER A 28 15.38 19.07 27.33
CA SER A 28 14.50 18.27 28.20
C SER A 28 13.53 17.31 27.52
N GLY A 29 13.74 16.02 27.76
CA GLY A 29 12.89 14.94 27.30
C GLY A 29 11.51 14.93 27.93
N ASN A 30 10.50 14.71 27.08
CA ASN A 30 9.43 13.80 27.46
C ASN A 30 9.99 12.39 27.31
N ALA A 31 9.86 11.59 28.37
CA ALA A 31 10.18 10.18 28.36
C ALA A 31 9.38 9.52 27.22
N GLY A 32 10.06 9.17 26.14
CA GLY A 32 9.51 8.28 25.13
C GLY A 32 9.21 6.95 25.80
N ASP A 33 8.04 6.39 25.52
CA ASP A 33 7.67 5.05 25.95
C ASP A 33 8.84 4.12 25.65
N GLY A 34 9.47 3.57 26.69
CA GLY A 34 10.79 2.94 26.66
C GLY A 34 10.86 1.60 25.91
N ASN A 35 10.07 1.42 24.85
CA ASN A 35 10.14 0.26 23.99
C ASN A 35 11.04 0.57 22.79
N PRO A 36 12.24 -0.02 22.68
CA PRO A 36 13.16 0.27 21.60
C PRO A 36 12.51 0.00 20.24
N ALA A 37 12.95 0.78 19.25
CA ALA A 37 12.80 0.50 17.83
C ALA A 37 12.93 -0.98 17.51
N CYS A 38 12.22 -1.42 16.50
CA CYS A 38 12.50 -2.70 15.89
C CYS A 38 13.92 -2.69 15.25
N SER A 39 14.90 -3.40 15.85
CA SER A 39 16.21 -3.67 15.23
C SER A 39 16.09 -4.71 14.10
N ALA A 40 17.14 -4.94 13.32
CA ALA A 40 17.15 -6.03 12.33
C ALA A 40 16.75 -7.35 13.03
N ASN A 41 15.73 -8.05 12.52
CA ASN A 41 15.16 -9.30 13.04
C ASN A 41 14.37 -9.16 14.36
N CYS A 42 13.28 -8.40 14.36
CA CYS A 42 12.45 -8.28 15.55
C CYS A 42 11.81 -9.59 15.99
N PRO A 43 11.90 -9.93 17.28
CA PRO A 43 11.13 -11.02 17.82
C PRO A 43 9.64 -10.72 17.60
N PRO A 44 8.82 -11.76 17.35
CA PRO A 44 7.38 -11.57 17.20
C PRO A 44 6.83 -10.95 18.50
N PRO A 45 5.81 -10.07 18.41
CA PRO A 45 5.12 -9.58 19.58
C PRO A 45 4.68 -10.73 20.49
N PRO A 46 4.64 -10.53 21.82
CA PRO A 46 4.09 -11.53 22.73
C PRO A 46 2.69 -11.97 22.27
N PRO A 47 2.33 -13.27 22.31
CA PRO A 47 1.01 -13.73 21.87
C PRO A 47 -0.18 -13.12 22.62
N THR A 48 0.07 -12.48 23.76
CA THR A 48 -0.91 -11.71 24.53
C THR A 48 -1.27 -10.36 23.90
N ASN A 49 -0.48 -9.86 22.93
CA ASN A 49 -0.75 -8.64 22.18
C ASN A 49 -1.75 -8.94 21.06
N LEU A 50 -3.00 -9.16 21.46
CA LEU A 50 -4.17 -9.28 20.61
C LEU A 50 -5.36 -8.55 21.24
N LEU A 51 -6.39 -8.30 20.42
CA LEU A 51 -7.67 -7.76 20.89
C LEU A 51 -8.53 -8.91 21.45
N THR A 52 -8.85 -8.84 22.74
CA THR A 52 -9.81 -9.77 23.37
C THR A 52 -11.25 -9.38 23.03
N VAL A 53 -12.23 -10.26 23.28
CA VAL A 53 -13.66 -9.90 23.12
C VAL A 53 -14.01 -8.65 23.95
N ALA A 54 -13.48 -8.54 25.17
CA ALA A 54 -13.69 -7.38 26.03
C ALA A 54 -13.07 -6.11 25.45
N ASP A 55 -11.88 -6.21 24.85
CA ASP A 55 -11.23 -5.08 24.15
C ASP A 55 -12.12 -4.61 22.98
N VAL A 56 -12.61 -5.53 22.15
CA VAL A 56 -13.47 -5.20 20.99
C VAL A 56 -14.79 -4.57 21.44
N GLN A 57 -15.43 -5.11 22.47
CA GLN A 57 -16.65 -4.55 23.04
C GLN A 57 -16.43 -3.13 23.59
N ARG A 58 -15.28 -2.88 24.24
CA ARG A 58 -14.90 -1.57 24.75
C ARG A 58 -14.71 -0.56 23.62
N ILE A 59 -13.94 -0.92 22.60
CA ILE A 59 -13.69 -0.07 21.42
C ILE A 59 -15.02 0.35 20.77
N VAL A 60 -15.91 -0.61 20.53
CA VAL A 60 -17.25 -0.32 19.97
C VAL A 60 -18.06 0.57 20.90
N ALA A 61 -18.10 0.29 22.21
CA ALA A 61 -18.86 1.09 23.17
C ALA A 61 -18.39 2.55 23.24
N GLN A 62 -17.08 2.78 23.19
CA GLN A 62 -16.48 4.12 23.20
C GLN A 62 -16.85 4.89 21.93
N ALA A 63 -16.72 4.25 20.76
CA ALA A 63 -17.15 4.83 19.48
C ALA A 63 -18.65 5.16 19.46
N VAL A 64 -19.52 4.23 19.92
CA VAL A 64 -20.97 4.47 20.00
C VAL A 64 -21.31 5.61 20.97
N GLY A 65 -20.57 5.75 22.07
CA GLY A 65 -20.71 6.87 23.00
C GLY A 65 -20.47 8.22 22.32
N GLU A 66 -19.41 8.32 21.51
CA GLU A 66 -19.09 9.53 20.75
C GLU A 66 -20.10 9.81 19.64
N ALA A 67 -20.48 8.78 18.89
CA ALA A 67 -21.49 8.85 17.84
C ALA A 67 -22.83 9.37 18.39
N THR A 68 -23.22 8.90 19.58
CA THR A 68 -24.43 9.35 20.29
C THR A 68 -24.30 10.81 20.73
N ALA A 69 -23.16 11.20 21.31
CA ALA A 69 -22.91 12.59 21.73
C ALA A 69 -22.88 13.59 20.55
N ARG A 70 -22.58 13.11 19.34
CA ARG A 70 -22.61 13.89 18.10
C ARG A 70 -23.94 13.85 17.36
N ASN A 71 -24.90 13.02 17.79
CA ASN A 71 -26.11 12.73 17.02
C ASN A 71 -25.78 12.25 15.58
N SER A 72 -24.78 11.39 15.46
CA SER A 72 -24.28 10.84 14.19
C SER A 72 -24.22 9.32 14.29
N PRO A 73 -25.35 8.60 14.13
CA PRO A 73 -25.38 7.15 14.16
C PRO A 73 -24.49 6.56 13.07
N ALA A 74 -23.69 5.54 13.42
CA ALA A 74 -22.66 5.02 12.55
C ALA A 74 -22.67 3.48 12.45
N VAL A 75 -22.04 2.98 11.39
CA VAL A 75 -21.55 1.61 11.29
C VAL A 75 -20.08 1.61 11.75
N ILE A 76 -19.78 0.83 12.79
CA ILE A 76 -18.46 0.79 13.43
C ILE A 76 -17.88 -0.61 13.27
N THR A 77 -16.72 -0.71 12.64
CA THR A 77 -16.00 -1.97 12.43
C THR A 77 -14.70 -2.00 13.21
N VAL A 78 -14.40 -3.15 13.82
CA VAL A 78 -13.10 -3.44 14.43
C VAL A 78 -12.50 -4.67 13.75
N VAL A 79 -11.25 -4.57 13.30
CA VAL A 79 -10.47 -5.68 12.73
C VAL A 79 -9.23 -5.97 13.58
N ASP A 80 -8.74 -7.21 13.55
CA ASP A 80 -7.42 -7.55 14.11
C ASP A 80 -6.28 -7.17 13.16
N ARG A 81 -5.04 -7.41 13.62
CA ARG A 81 -3.82 -7.08 12.87
C ARG A 81 -3.86 -7.63 11.45
N VAL A 82 -4.33 -8.85 11.22
CA VAL A 82 -4.33 -9.50 9.90
C VAL A 82 -5.66 -9.35 9.14
N GLY A 83 -6.55 -8.47 9.62
CA GLY A 83 -7.76 -8.06 8.93
C GLY A 83 -8.98 -8.93 9.22
N ASN A 84 -8.94 -9.82 10.22
CA ASN A 84 -10.14 -10.52 10.64
C ASN A 84 -11.13 -9.51 11.22
N VAL A 85 -12.36 -9.48 10.68
CA VAL A 85 -13.42 -8.63 11.21
C VAL A 85 -13.92 -9.21 12.53
N LEU A 86 -13.69 -8.47 13.63
CA LEU A 86 -13.99 -8.90 15.00
C LEU A 86 -15.38 -8.48 15.45
N ALA A 87 -15.85 -7.34 14.95
CA ALA A 87 -17.22 -6.86 15.09
C ALA A 87 -17.52 -5.87 13.98
N VAL A 88 -18.77 -5.89 13.50
CA VAL A 88 -19.41 -4.80 12.77
C VAL A 88 -20.63 -4.43 13.59
N TYR A 89 -20.68 -3.24 14.14
CA TYR A 89 -21.79 -2.77 14.95
C TYR A 89 -22.54 -1.69 14.20
N GLU A 90 -23.81 -1.91 13.96
CA GLU A 90 -24.69 -0.96 13.27
C GLU A 90 -25.60 -0.29 14.30
N MET A 91 -25.40 1.02 14.48
CA MET A 91 -26.27 1.82 15.33
C MET A 91 -27.66 1.99 14.70
N ASN A 92 -28.68 2.17 15.55
CA ASN A 92 -30.01 2.54 15.08
C ASN A 92 -29.94 3.89 14.33
N GLY A 93 -30.41 3.91 13.08
CA GLY A 93 -30.39 5.11 12.24
C GLY A 93 -29.09 5.34 11.45
N ALA A 94 -28.11 4.44 11.55
CA ALA A 94 -26.90 4.50 10.73
C ALA A 94 -27.22 4.37 9.22
N PRO A 95 -26.42 4.98 8.33
CA PRO A 95 -26.59 4.84 6.88
C PRO A 95 -26.48 3.37 6.47
N LYS A 96 -27.34 2.94 5.52
CA LYS A 96 -27.31 1.57 4.97
C LYS A 96 -26.39 1.44 3.76
N PHE A 97 -26.24 2.52 3.01
CA PHE A 97 -25.49 2.56 1.77
C PHE A 97 -24.65 3.83 1.70
N ILE A 98 -23.56 3.76 0.95
CA ILE A 98 -22.70 4.89 0.63
C ILE A 98 -22.84 5.31 -0.83
N ALA A 99 -22.59 6.58 -1.12
CA ALA A 99 -22.18 7.02 -2.45
C ALA A 99 -20.65 7.11 -2.52
N ILE A 100 -20.04 6.87 -3.68
CA ILE A 100 -18.58 7.03 -3.89
C ILE A 100 -18.36 8.30 -4.71
N SER A 101 -17.55 9.23 -4.20
CA SER A 101 -17.20 10.45 -4.93
C SER A 101 -15.85 11.00 -4.50
N SER A 102 -15.04 11.47 -5.45
CA SER A 102 -13.84 12.26 -5.12
C SER A 102 -14.10 13.73 -4.80
N GLY A 103 -15.32 14.22 -5.02
CA GLY A 103 -15.61 15.66 -4.94
C GLY A 103 -15.00 16.50 -6.08
N LEU A 104 -14.48 15.87 -7.15
CA LEU A 104 -13.96 16.56 -8.33
C LEU A 104 -15.02 16.85 -9.41
N GLY A 105 -16.25 16.37 -9.23
CA GLY A 105 -17.31 16.49 -10.23
C GLY A 105 -17.07 15.64 -11.50
N VAL A 106 -16.16 14.67 -11.43
CA VAL A 106 -15.91 13.69 -12.48
C VAL A 106 -16.80 12.46 -12.30
N THR A 107 -16.90 11.63 -13.34
CA THR A 107 -17.58 10.34 -13.25
C THR A 107 -16.86 9.31 -14.11
N GLY A 108 -16.57 8.15 -13.55
CA GLY A 108 -15.82 7.08 -14.21
C GLY A 108 -15.12 6.20 -13.19
N GLY A 109 -14.73 4.98 -13.57
CA GLY A 109 -14.23 4.00 -12.60
C GLY A 109 -15.28 3.75 -11.51
N LEU A 110 -14.88 3.98 -10.26
CA LEU A 110 -15.77 3.94 -9.09
C LEU A 110 -16.35 5.32 -8.73
N ASP A 111 -15.87 6.40 -9.34
CA ASP A 111 -16.30 7.76 -9.03
C ASP A 111 -17.69 8.05 -9.59
N GLY A 112 -18.57 8.53 -8.71
CA GLY A 112 -19.96 8.85 -9.02
C GLY A 112 -20.90 7.65 -8.92
N ILE A 113 -20.51 6.56 -8.24
CA ILE A 113 -21.45 5.50 -7.87
C ILE A 113 -22.45 6.09 -6.85
N PRO A 114 -23.77 6.09 -7.14
CA PRO A 114 -24.76 6.67 -6.26
C PRO A 114 -25.00 5.81 -5.01
N THR A 115 -25.64 6.41 -4.00
CA THR A 115 -26.15 5.68 -2.84
C THR A 115 -27.20 4.64 -3.22
N GLY A 116 -27.39 3.61 -2.39
CA GLY A 116 -28.30 2.48 -2.62
C GLY A 116 -27.65 1.26 -3.26
N ILE A 117 -26.36 1.33 -3.62
CA ILE A 117 -25.63 0.26 -4.30
C ILE A 117 -24.64 -0.41 -3.35
N VAL A 118 -23.72 0.36 -2.76
CA VAL A 118 -22.62 -0.17 -1.96
C VAL A 118 -23.01 -0.12 -0.48
N PRO A 119 -23.08 -1.25 0.24
CA PRO A 119 -23.44 -1.25 1.66
C PRO A 119 -22.42 -0.46 2.50
N ALA A 120 -22.92 0.36 3.43
CA ALA A 120 -22.10 1.18 4.32
C ALA A 120 -21.13 0.35 5.17
N ALA A 121 -21.52 -0.88 5.54
CA ALA A 121 -20.66 -1.80 6.25
C ALA A 121 -19.35 -2.12 5.49
N LEU A 122 -19.38 -2.19 4.15
CA LEU A 122 -18.18 -2.43 3.35
C LEU A 122 -17.18 -1.26 3.44
N SER A 123 -17.68 -0.02 3.48
CA SER A 123 -16.87 1.17 3.75
C SER A 123 -16.19 1.10 5.12
N SER A 124 -16.96 0.86 6.17
CA SER A 124 -16.41 0.78 7.53
C SER A 124 -15.35 -0.32 7.67
N ILE A 125 -15.49 -1.46 6.99
CA ILE A 125 -14.47 -2.51 6.94
C ILE A 125 -13.22 -2.02 6.20
N ALA A 126 -13.36 -1.40 5.04
CA ALA A 126 -12.22 -0.88 4.28
C ALA A 126 -11.43 0.18 5.07
N LYS A 127 -12.13 1.07 5.79
CA LYS A 127 -11.52 2.05 6.72
C LYS A 127 -10.75 1.37 7.85
N ALA A 128 -11.34 0.36 8.50
CA ALA A 128 -10.70 -0.40 9.58
C ALA A 128 -9.45 -1.15 9.11
N VAL A 129 -9.55 -1.84 7.97
CA VAL A 129 -8.42 -2.56 7.34
C VAL A 129 -7.31 -1.58 6.98
N THR A 130 -7.64 -0.38 6.50
CA THR A 130 -6.63 0.64 6.16
C THR A 130 -5.77 1.02 7.35
N GLY A 131 -6.38 1.34 8.49
CA GLY A 131 -5.64 1.62 9.72
C GLY A 131 -4.75 0.43 10.13
N ALA A 132 -5.31 -0.78 10.10
CA ALA A 132 -4.58 -1.99 10.47
C ALA A 132 -3.41 -2.32 9.52
N PHE A 133 -3.56 -2.10 8.21
CA PHE A 133 -2.64 -2.60 7.18
C PHE A 133 -1.56 -1.60 6.78
N LEU A 134 -1.83 -0.29 6.82
CA LEU A 134 -0.83 0.76 6.54
C LEU A 134 0.16 0.97 7.70
N SER A 135 -0.20 0.49 8.90
CA SER A 135 0.62 0.66 10.10
C SER A 135 1.52 -0.53 10.40
N SER A 136 2.58 -0.25 11.15
CA SER A 136 3.59 -1.18 11.67
C SER A 136 3.99 -0.79 13.10
N GLN A 137 4.89 -1.52 13.73
CA GLN A 137 5.47 -1.05 15.00
C GLN A 137 6.34 0.19 14.81
N GLY A 138 6.77 0.53 13.59
CA GLY A 138 7.54 1.74 13.32
C GLY A 138 6.72 2.95 12.86
N ASN A 139 5.43 2.79 12.53
CA ASN A 139 4.58 3.88 12.03
C ASN A 139 3.08 3.65 12.26
N ALA A 140 2.34 4.73 12.45
CA ALA A 140 0.90 4.73 12.58
C ALA A 140 0.28 5.67 11.55
N PHE A 141 -0.41 5.09 10.57
CA PHE A 141 -1.08 5.80 9.49
C PHE A 141 -2.59 5.56 9.56
N THR A 142 -3.36 6.60 9.24
CA THR A 142 -4.83 6.60 9.23
C THR A 142 -5.33 6.71 7.79
N THR A 143 -6.65 6.72 7.61
CA THR A 143 -7.23 7.03 6.30
C THR A 143 -6.98 8.47 5.86
N ARG A 144 -6.70 9.43 6.76
CA ARG A 144 -6.19 10.76 6.36
C ARG A 144 -4.79 10.72 5.77
N THR A 145 -3.90 9.93 6.37
CA THR A 145 -2.58 9.68 5.78
C THR A 145 -2.75 9.11 4.36
N ALA A 146 -3.64 8.12 4.21
CA ALA A 146 -3.94 7.54 2.91
C ALA A 146 -4.51 8.58 1.93
N SER A 147 -5.43 9.44 2.37
CA SER A 147 -6.01 10.52 1.55
C SER A 147 -4.94 11.42 0.95
N GLN A 148 -3.99 11.89 1.77
CA GLN A 148 -2.92 12.78 1.30
C GLN A 148 -2.06 12.13 0.22
N ILE A 149 -1.71 10.85 0.36
CA ILE A 149 -0.69 10.19 -0.47
C ILE A 149 -1.22 9.59 -1.77
N VAL A 150 -2.53 9.67 -2.04
CA VAL A 150 -3.15 9.08 -3.24
C VAL A 150 -3.66 10.07 -4.28
N GLN A 151 -3.44 11.37 -4.05
CA GLN A 151 -3.98 12.44 -4.90
C GLN A 151 -3.10 12.77 -6.11
N GLU A 152 -3.64 13.58 -7.02
CA GLU A 152 -2.98 14.07 -8.24
C GLU A 152 -1.68 14.83 -7.94
N HIS A 153 -1.61 15.39 -6.72
CA HIS A 153 -0.47 16.09 -6.14
C HIS A 153 -0.22 15.55 -4.72
N PHE A 154 1.05 15.39 -4.34
CA PHE A 154 1.41 14.87 -3.01
C PHE A 154 1.00 15.81 -1.87
N LEU A 155 1.01 17.12 -2.12
CA LEU A 155 0.38 18.12 -1.29
C LEU A 155 -0.83 18.65 -2.07
N PRO A 156 -2.03 18.15 -1.78
CA PRO A 156 -3.25 18.65 -2.40
C PRO A 156 -3.38 20.17 -2.28
N HIS A 157 -3.94 20.80 -3.32
CA HIS A 157 -4.03 22.26 -3.52
C HIS A 157 -2.72 23.00 -3.80
N GLU A 158 -1.57 22.33 -3.85
CA GLU A 158 -0.37 22.89 -4.45
C GLU A 158 -0.33 22.58 -5.96
N SER A 159 0.02 23.57 -6.78
CA SER A 159 0.23 23.35 -8.22
C SER A 159 1.67 22.91 -8.51
N GLN A 160 1.87 22.24 -9.64
CA GLN A 160 3.19 21.84 -10.15
C GLN A 160 3.97 20.91 -9.19
N GLN A 161 3.24 20.08 -8.44
CA GLN A 161 3.83 19.05 -7.58
C GLN A 161 3.82 17.67 -8.26
N PRO A 162 4.69 16.74 -7.83
CA PRO A 162 4.53 15.33 -8.17
C PRO A 162 3.23 14.77 -7.60
N SER A 163 2.65 13.75 -8.25
CA SER A 163 1.51 13.03 -7.66
C SER A 163 1.87 12.30 -6.37
N GLY A 164 0.85 12.05 -5.54
CA GLY A 164 0.99 11.34 -4.29
C GLY A 164 1.78 10.03 -4.46
N PRO A 165 2.72 9.70 -3.54
CA PRO A 165 3.67 8.63 -3.77
C PRO A 165 3.02 7.25 -3.93
N LEU A 166 1.80 7.07 -3.41
CA LEU A 166 1.05 5.82 -3.44
C LEU A 166 -0.31 5.95 -4.14
N PHE A 167 -0.52 6.92 -5.04
CA PHE A 167 -1.76 6.98 -5.81
C PHE A 167 -2.04 5.63 -6.52
N GLY A 168 -3.30 5.20 -6.44
CA GLY A 168 -3.72 3.87 -6.87
C GLY A 168 -3.51 2.73 -5.86
N VAL A 169 -2.96 2.96 -4.65
CA VAL A 169 -2.84 1.92 -3.60
C VAL A 169 -4.19 1.39 -3.12
N GLN A 170 -5.25 2.19 -3.33
CA GLN A 170 -6.64 1.82 -3.04
C GLN A 170 -7.03 0.53 -3.76
N PHE A 171 -6.51 0.29 -4.97
CA PHE A 171 -6.79 -0.91 -5.77
C PHE A 171 -5.86 -2.09 -5.42
N SER A 172 -5.68 -2.29 -4.12
CA SER A 172 -5.00 -3.44 -3.53
C SER A 172 -5.90 -4.09 -2.47
N GLN A 173 -5.43 -5.18 -1.87
CA GLN A 173 -6.23 -5.98 -0.94
C GLN A 173 -7.50 -6.55 -1.53
N LEU A 174 -7.48 -6.80 -2.84
CA LEU A 174 -8.68 -7.07 -3.63
C LEU A 174 -9.34 -8.36 -3.19
N THR A 175 -10.66 -8.38 -3.30
CA THR A 175 -11.49 -9.52 -2.89
C THR A 175 -11.24 -10.80 -3.68
N CYS A 176 -10.74 -10.63 -4.90
CA CYS A 176 -10.37 -11.64 -5.90
C CYS A 176 -8.87 -12.02 -5.88
N SER A 177 -8.10 -11.50 -4.93
CA SER A 177 -6.67 -11.79 -4.78
C SER A 177 -6.42 -13.28 -4.51
N ASP A 178 -5.40 -13.84 -5.15
CA ASP A 178 -4.88 -15.19 -4.85
C ASP A 178 -3.89 -15.21 -3.66
N VAL A 179 -3.60 -14.04 -3.08
CA VAL A 179 -2.73 -13.85 -1.92
C VAL A 179 -3.54 -13.68 -0.64
N ASN A 180 -4.55 -12.81 -0.68
CA ASN A 180 -5.41 -12.58 0.48
C ASN A 180 -6.36 -13.76 0.73
N ARG A 181 -6.74 -13.88 1.99
CA ARG A 181 -7.64 -14.91 2.48
C ARG A 181 -9.06 -14.36 2.60
N ASN A 182 -9.99 -15.29 2.69
CA ASN A 182 -11.38 -15.02 2.98
C ASN A 182 -11.84 -15.78 4.22
N MET A 183 -13.00 -15.40 4.77
CA MET A 183 -13.53 -15.98 6.00
C MET A 183 -13.68 -17.50 5.96
N THR A 184 -13.98 -18.11 4.80
CA THR A 184 -14.15 -19.58 4.72
C THR A 184 -12.82 -20.32 4.93
N GLN A 185 -11.70 -19.61 4.81
CA GLN A 185 -10.34 -20.11 5.06
C GLN A 185 -9.89 -19.87 6.52
N GLY A 186 -10.81 -19.46 7.40
CA GLY A 186 -10.57 -19.25 8.82
C GLY A 186 -10.02 -17.86 9.15
N THR A 187 -9.27 -17.78 10.26
CA THR A 187 -8.71 -16.53 10.81
C THR A 187 -7.32 -16.18 10.31
N ILE A 188 -6.79 -16.97 9.37
CA ILE A 188 -5.45 -16.80 8.82
C ILE A 188 -5.51 -15.70 7.77
N GLY A 189 -4.70 -14.66 7.96
CA GLY A 189 -4.64 -13.54 7.03
C GLY A 189 -3.43 -13.56 6.07
N PRO A 190 -3.14 -12.43 5.42
CA PRO A 190 -3.97 -11.22 5.41
C PRO A 190 -5.38 -11.48 4.84
N GLN A 191 -6.40 -10.93 5.47
CA GLN A 191 -7.77 -10.97 4.95
C GLN A 191 -7.98 -9.89 3.88
N ARG A 192 -8.83 -10.17 2.90
CA ARG A 192 -9.21 -9.22 1.85
C ARG A 192 -10.02 -8.04 2.38
N SER A 193 -9.93 -6.90 1.71
CA SER A 193 -10.76 -5.72 1.95
C SER A 193 -11.84 -5.58 0.87
N PRO A 194 -13.09 -5.26 1.21
CA PRO A 194 -14.19 -5.20 0.24
C PRO A 194 -14.00 -4.12 -0.82
N LEU A 195 -13.43 -2.97 -0.46
CA LEU A 195 -13.21 -1.81 -1.33
C LEU A 195 -11.72 -1.49 -1.49
N GLY A 196 -10.84 -2.41 -1.11
CA GLY A 196 -9.41 -2.18 -1.03
C GLY A 196 -9.02 -1.24 0.12
N LEU A 197 -8.02 -0.39 -0.06
CA LEU A 197 -7.67 0.61 0.96
C LEU A 197 -8.51 1.87 0.80
N SER A 198 -8.85 2.50 1.92
CA SER A 198 -9.66 3.70 2.01
C SER A 198 -8.80 4.95 2.12
N ALA A 199 -9.20 5.99 1.40
CA ALA A 199 -8.73 7.36 1.57
C ALA A 199 -9.77 8.24 2.28
N ASP A 200 -10.89 7.64 2.68
CA ASP A 200 -12.00 8.32 3.33
C ASP A 200 -11.77 8.36 4.86
N PRO A 201 -11.84 9.53 5.53
CA PRO A 201 -11.66 9.67 6.98
C PRO A 201 -12.50 8.68 7.81
N GLY A 202 -12.06 8.42 9.04
CA GLY A 202 -12.73 7.48 9.96
C GLY A 202 -12.07 6.11 10.14
N GLY A 203 -10.87 5.89 9.58
CA GLY A 203 -10.09 4.67 9.80
C GLY A 203 -8.79 4.92 10.60
N MET A 204 -8.59 4.21 11.71
CA MET A 204 -7.43 4.38 12.60
C MET A 204 -6.81 3.05 13.04
N PRO A 205 -5.47 2.99 13.23
CA PRO A 205 -4.82 1.82 13.79
C PRO A 205 -5.06 1.70 15.29
N LEU A 206 -5.11 0.46 15.78
CA LEU A 206 -5.23 0.14 17.21
C LEU A 206 -3.92 -0.50 17.69
N TYR A 207 -3.39 0.01 18.79
CA TYR A 207 -2.14 -0.41 19.40
C TYR A 207 -2.34 -1.00 20.79
N LYS A 208 -1.51 -1.97 21.16
CA LYS A 208 -1.41 -2.49 22.52
C LYS A 208 0.05 -2.72 22.84
N ASN A 209 0.55 -2.11 23.92
CA ASN A 209 1.96 -2.18 24.31
C ASN A 209 2.93 -1.74 23.18
N GLY A 210 2.55 -0.70 22.42
CA GLY A 210 3.36 -0.20 21.29
C GLY A 210 3.39 -1.12 20.05
N VAL A 211 2.50 -2.12 19.97
CA VAL A 211 2.36 -3.00 18.80
C VAL A 211 1.00 -2.83 18.16
N VAL A 212 0.95 -2.74 16.83
CA VAL A 212 -0.32 -2.73 16.08
C VAL A 212 -1.04 -4.06 16.28
N VAL A 213 -2.24 -4.00 16.83
CA VAL A 213 -3.09 -5.18 17.08
C VAL A 213 -4.36 -5.21 16.22
N GLY A 214 -4.65 -4.14 15.48
CA GLY A 214 -5.83 -4.05 14.64
C GLY A 214 -6.11 -2.65 14.11
N GLY A 215 -7.37 -2.41 13.76
CA GLY A 215 -7.85 -1.11 13.30
C GLY A 215 -9.35 -0.95 13.57
N ILE A 216 -9.78 0.31 13.68
CA ILE A 216 -11.19 0.72 13.75
C ILE A 216 -11.54 1.49 12.48
N GLY A 217 -12.77 1.31 11.99
CA GLY A 217 -13.31 2.03 10.84
C GLY A 217 -14.76 2.44 11.09
N VAL A 218 -15.10 3.66 10.70
CA VAL A 218 -16.41 4.28 10.98
C VAL A 218 -17.03 4.79 9.68
N GLU A 219 -18.32 4.55 9.50
CA GLU A 219 -19.13 5.10 8.41
C GLU A 219 -20.44 5.64 8.99
N ALA A 220 -20.65 6.95 8.92
CA ALA A 220 -21.75 7.66 9.56
C ALA A 220 -22.49 8.63 8.62
N ASN A 221 -21.84 9.09 7.55
CA ASN A 221 -22.39 10.10 6.65
C ASN A 221 -22.97 9.54 5.34
N GLY A 222 -22.68 8.28 4.99
CA GLY A 222 -23.15 7.65 3.75
C GLY A 222 -22.38 8.09 2.51
N LEU A 223 -21.15 8.56 2.67
CA LEU A 223 -20.26 9.05 1.62
C LEU A 223 -18.89 8.42 1.78
N TYR A 224 -18.40 7.81 0.71
CA TYR A 224 -17.04 7.30 0.61
C TYR A 224 -16.22 8.25 -0.25
N THR A 225 -15.46 9.12 0.42
CA THR A 225 -14.77 10.25 -0.21
C THR A 225 -13.25 10.19 -0.02
N ILE A 226 -12.60 11.29 -0.35
CA ILE A 226 -11.24 11.64 0.02
C ILE A 226 -11.27 13.02 0.68
N ASP A 227 -10.31 13.29 1.56
CA ASP A 227 -10.01 14.64 2.02
C ASP A 227 -9.10 15.33 1.00
N ARG A 228 -9.67 16.27 0.24
CA ARG A 228 -8.94 17.06 -0.75
C ARG A 228 -8.18 18.23 -0.14
N ASN A 229 -8.59 18.75 1.02
CA ASN A 229 -8.05 19.98 1.56
C ASN A 229 -7.10 19.73 2.73
N ILE A 230 -5.85 19.43 2.43
CA ILE A 230 -4.85 19.23 3.50
C ILE A 230 -4.42 20.53 4.22
N GLN A 231 -4.95 21.69 3.84
CA GLN A 231 -4.58 22.99 4.41
C GLN A 231 -5.49 23.44 5.55
N ASP A 232 -6.68 22.86 5.67
CA ASP A 232 -7.58 23.14 6.80
C ASP A 232 -7.39 22.11 7.93
N ARG A 233 -8.22 22.24 8.96
CA ARG A 233 -8.46 21.22 9.99
C ARG A 233 -9.97 21.16 10.16
N ASP A 234 -10.55 20.03 9.84
CA ASP A 234 -11.99 19.82 9.99
C ASP A 234 -12.35 19.10 11.30
N GLU A 235 -13.66 19.00 11.58
CA GLU A 235 -14.21 18.16 12.65
C GLU A 235 -15.05 17.02 12.05
N ASP A 236 -14.45 16.19 11.20
CA ASP A 236 -15.11 15.03 10.62
C ASP A 236 -15.68 14.10 11.73
N PRO A 237 -17.01 13.84 11.74
CA PRO A 237 -17.63 13.01 12.76
C PRO A 237 -17.11 11.57 12.79
N GLU A 238 -16.80 10.97 11.64
CA GLU A 238 -16.35 9.59 11.54
C GLU A 238 -14.95 9.43 12.11
N GLU A 239 -14.07 10.38 11.81
CA GLU A 239 -12.75 10.48 12.43
C GLU A 239 -12.85 10.60 13.95
N LEU A 240 -13.67 11.54 14.46
CA LEU A 240 -13.75 11.77 15.90
C LEU A 240 -14.39 10.59 16.65
N ILE A 241 -15.33 9.87 16.01
CA ILE A 241 -15.85 8.60 16.53
C ILE A 241 -14.75 7.53 16.56
N ALA A 242 -13.89 7.46 15.54
CA ALA A 242 -12.75 6.54 15.52
C ALA A 242 -11.71 6.89 16.61
N VAL A 243 -11.42 8.18 16.82
CA VAL A 243 -10.55 8.67 17.90
C VAL A 243 -11.09 8.21 19.25
N ALA A 244 -12.38 8.43 19.52
CA ALA A 244 -13.01 7.97 20.77
C ALA A 244 -12.92 6.44 20.92
N GLY A 245 -13.21 5.67 19.86
CA GLY A 245 -13.08 4.22 19.84
C GLY A 245 -11.66 3.70 20.08
N SER A 246 -10.64 4.49 19.70
CA SER A 246 -9.22 4.14 19.91
C SER A 246 -8.72 4.38 21.34
N SER A 247 -9.55 4.90 22.25
CA SER A 247 -9.12 5.30 23.60
C SER A 247 -8.67 4.11 24.48
N GLY A 248 -7.40 4.11 24.86
CA GLY A 248 -6.69 2.99 25.49
C GLY A 248 -5.99 2.04 24.52
N PHE A 249 -6.05 2.33 23.22
CA PHE A 249 -5.41 1.61 22.11
C PHE A 249 -4.72 2.58 21.14
N GLU A 250 -4.34 3.76 21.61
CA GLU A 250 -3.79 4.82 20.78
C GLU A 250 -2.41 4.46 20.25
N ALA A 251 -2.11 4.93 19.04
CA ALA A 251 -0.76 4.85 18.51
C ALA A 251 0.23 5.67 19.36
N PRO A 252 1.46 5.14 19.61
CA PRO A 252 2.54 5.92 20.22
C PRO A 252 2.78 7.21 19.44
N VAL A 253 2.87 8.33 20.15
CA VAL A 253 2.90 9.68 19.55
C VAL A 253 4.05 9.84 18.57
N ASP A 254 5.23 9.32 18.91
CA ASP A 254 6.45 9.42 18.09
C ASP A 254 6.37 8.63 16.77
N ARG A 255 5.37 7.76 16.62
CA ARG A 255 5.15 6.92 15.44
C ARG A 255 3.96 7.38 14.60
N ARG A 256 3.20 8.38 15.05
CA ARG A 256 2.07 8.92 14.29
C ARG A 256 2.56 9.61 13.02
N ALA A 257 1.69 9.62 12.01
CA ALA A 257 2.01 10.13 10.67
C ALA A 257 2.50 11.59 10.67
N ASP A 258 1.94 12.42 11.54
CA ASP A 258 2.30 13.83 11.78
C ASP A 258 3.68 14.03 12.42
N HIS A 259 4.29 12.95 12.91
CA HIS A 259 5.68 12.89 13.37
C HIS A 259 6.62 12.19 12.37
N ILE A 260 6.14 11.80 11.18
CA ILE A 260 6.94 11.14 10.14
C ILE A 260 7.06 12.09 8.95
N THR A 261 8.30 12.26 8.46
CA THR A 261 8.59 13.14 7.32
C THR A 261 8.97 12.35 6.08
N ALA A 262 8.40 12.73 4.92
CA ALA A 262 8.81 12.26 3.60
C ALA A 262 8.80 13.42 2.61
N GLY A 263 9.81 13.52 1.75
CA GLY A 263 9.90 14.62 0.79
C GLY A 263 9.99 16.02 1.42
N GLY A 264 10.42 16.12 2.69
CA GLY A 264 10.52 17.39 3.42
C GLY A 264 9.23 17.84 4.13
N VAL A 265 8.15 17.07 4.07
CA VAL A 265 6.87 17.38 4.72
C VAL A 265 6.42 16.26 5.66
N THR A 266 5.56 16.60 6.62
CA THR A 266 4.90 15.63 7.50
C THR A 266 3.60 15.13 6.90
N PHE A 267 3.20 13.91 7.26
CA PHE A 267 1.90 13.37 6.86
C PHE A 267 0.77 13.81 7.81
N ARG A 268 -0.48 13.73 7.35
CA ARG A 268 -1.67 13.90 8.20
C ARG A 268 -1.96 12.62 9.00
N TYR A 269 -2.34 12.76 10.27
CA TYR A 269 -2.77 11.64 11.13
C TYR A 269 -4.26 11.77 11.49
N VAL A 270 -4.60 12.78 12.29
CA VAL A 270 -5.97 13.23 12.55
C VAL A 270 -5.95 14.76 12.55
N ASP A 271 -7.08 15.38 12.24
CA ASP A 271 -7.20 16.83 12.22
C ASP A 271 -7.61 17.39 13.57
N SER A 272 -8.38 16.59 14.32
CA SER A 272 -8.92 16.92 15.63
C SER A 272 -9.01 15.70 16.53
N ASP A 273 -8.69 15.91 17.81
CA ASP A 273 -8.92 14.95 18.90
C ASP A 273 -10.07 15.42 19.83
N ALA A 274 -10.88 16.39 19.38
CA ALA A 274 -11.91 17.04 20.19
C ALA A 274 -13.18 16.19 20.32
N ILE A 275 -13.08 15.07 21.06
CA ILE A 275 -14.21 14.19 21.37
C ILE A 275 -15.20 14.86 22.35
N ARG A 276 -16.50 14.56 22.21
CA ARG A 276 -17.61 15.11 23.02
C ARG A 276 -18.00 14.22 24.19
N SER A 277 -17.77 12.92 24.05
CA SER A 277 -18.04 11.90 25.07
C SER A 277 -16.82 11.68 25.97
N ASN A 278 -17.04 10.99 27.09
CA ASN A 278 -15.96 10.47 27.93
C ASN A 278 -15.83 8.96 27.68
N PRO A 279 -14.78 8.48 26.98
CA PRO A 279 -14.60 7.06 26.68
C PRO A 279 -14.52 6.16 27.92
N ALA A 280 -14.11 6.69 29.08
CA ALA A 280 -14.09 5.93 30.34
C ALA A 280 -15.49 5.71 30.94
N GLN A 281 -16.49 6.45 30.47
CA GLN A 281 -17.89 6.37 30.90
C GLN A 281 -18.80 5.78 29.81
N ALA A 282 -18.23 5.12 28.80
CA ALA A 282 -19.00 4.44 27.76
C ALA A 282 -19.96 3.41 28.37
N ALA A 283 -21.19 3.37 27.86
CA ALA A 283 -22.20 2.44 28.33
C ALA A 283 -21.76 0.97 28.08
N PRO A 284 -22.24 0.01 28.90
CA PRO A 284 -21.96 -1.41 28.65
C PRO A 284 -22.41 -1.85 27.24
N PHE A 285 -21.61 -2.69 26.59
CA PHE A 285 -21.85 -3.14 25.22
C PHE A 285 -23.28 -3.68 24.97
N ALA A 286 -23.82 -4.42 25.94
CA ALA A 286 -25.17 -5.00 25.86
C ALA A 286 -26.32 -3.96 25.87
N SER A 287 -26.04 -2.71 26.26
CA SER A 287 -27.01 -1.61 26.32
C SER A 287 -26.90 -0.61 25.18
N LEU A 288 -25.97 -0.83 24.24
CA LEU A 288 -25.74 0.10 23.14
C LEU A 288 -26.96 0.14 22.17
N PRO A 289 -27.30 1.30 21.59
CA PRO A 289 -28.43 1.46 20.67
C PRO A 289 -28.12 0.97 19.25
N GLY A 290 -28.35 -0.31 18.99
CA GLY A 290 -28.03 -0.95 17.71
C GLY A 290 -27.83 -2.46 17.86
N HIS A 291 -27.14 -3.07 16.91
CA HIS A 291 -26.86 -4.51 16.93
C HIS A 291 -25.54 -4.85 16.22
N VAL A 292 -25.02 -6.06 16.51
CA VAL A 292 -23.90 -6.61 15.74
C VAL A 292 -24.43 -7.12 14.41
N LEU A 293 -23.92 -6.56 13.32
CA LEU A 293 -24.33 -6.83 11.96
C LEU A 293 -23.50 -7.99 11.37
N GLU A 294 -24.18 -8.95 10.77
CA GLU A 294 -23.56 -9.89 9.83
C GLU A 294 -23.31 -9.18 8.49
N VAL A 295 -22.06 -9.21 8.04
CA VAL A 295 -21.67 -8.77 6.70
C VAL A 295 -21.27 -10.00 5.90
N PRO A 296 -22.07 -10.45 4.93
CA PRO A 296 -21.81 -11.68 4.19
C PRO A 296 -20.37 -11.77 3.68
N ASN A 297 -19.71 -12.88 3.98
CA ASN A 297 -18.31 -13.18 3.65
C ASN A 297 -17.22 -12.38 4.39
N TYR A 298 -17.58 -11.48 5.33
CA TYR A 298 -16.63 -10.64 6.08
C TYR A 298 -16.78 -10.74 7.60
N SER A 299 -18.01 -10.76 8.12
CA SER A 299 -18.29 -10.96 9.54
C SER A 299 -19.47 -11.91 9.77
N THR A 300 -19.63 -12.37 11.00
CA THR A 300 -20.90 -12.94 11.50
C THR A 300 -21.51 -11.98 12.49
N ALA A 301 -22.80 -12.14 12.84
CA ALA A 301 -23.48 -11.37 13.88
C ALA A 301 -23.00 -11.72 15.32
N ALA A 302 -21.69 -11.69 15.57
CA ALA A 302 -21.07 -11.99 16.85
C ALA A 302 -19.74 -11.23 17.03
N VAL A 303 -19.45 -10.82 18.27
CA VAL A 303 -18.14 -10.26 18.64
C VAL A 303 -17.13 -11.38 18.89
N ARG A 304 -15.91 -11.23 18.37
CA ARG A 304 -14.86 -12.25 18.45
C ARG A 304 -13.53 -11.65 18.93
N ALA A 305 -12.66 -12.50 19.48
CA ALA A 305 -11.28 -12.13 19.75
C ALA A 305 -10.45 -12.17 18.46
N GLY A 306 -9.42 -11.33 18.40
CA GLY A 306 -8.43 -11.32 17.33
C GLY A 306 -7.38 -12.41 17.46
N THR A 307 -6.54 -12.50 16.44
CA THR A 307 -5.40 -13.43 16.41
C THR A 307 -4.10 -12.75 16.85
N ALA A 308 -3.23 -13.53 17.50
CA ALA A 308 -1.88 -13.10 17.84
C ALA A 308 -1.00 -13.09 16.59
N TYR A 309 -0.48 -11.93 16.21
CA TYR A 309 0.46 -11.80 15.11
C TYR A 309 1.77 -12.56 15.38
N GLY A 310 2.36 -13.15 14.34
CA GLY A 310 3.57 -13.97 14.46
C GLY A 310 3.31 -15.43 14.88
N THR A 311 2.03 -15.81 15.00
CA THR A 311 1.61 -17.19 15.31
C THR A 311 0.89 -17.84 14.12
N PRO A 312 0.81 -19.19 14.05
CA PRO A 312 0.05 -19.88 13.00
C PRO A 312 -1.40 -19.42 12.90
N ALA A 313 -2.02 -19.00 14.01
CA ALA A 313 -3.41 -18.52 14.03
C ALA A 313 -3.60 -17.25 13.19
N SER A 314 -2.60 -16.36 13.16
CA SER A 314 -2.59 -15.16 12.29
C SER A 314 -2.27 -15.48 10.84
N GLY A 315 -1.70 -16.66 10.56
CA GLY A 315 -1.22 -17.03 9.24
C GLY A 315 0.16 -16.51 8.88
N ILE A 316 0.85 -15.83 9.79
CA ILE A 316 2.16 -15.24 9.56
C ILE A 316 3.09 -15.67 10.68
N VAL A 317 4.19 -16.33 10.33
CA VAL A 317 5.15 -16.92 11.28
C VAL A 317 6.58 -16.66 10.85
N PRO A 318 7.56 -16.71 11.78
CA PRO A 318 8.97 -16.73 11.41
C PRO A 318 9.25 -17.86 10.40
N ALA A 319 10.10 -17.57 9.41
CA ALA A 319 10.49 -18.54 8.41
C ALA A 319 11.35 -19.68 8.99
N THR A 320 11.60 -20.70 8.19
CA THR A 320 12.58 -21.76 8.43
C THR A 320 13.65 -21.75 7.35
N GLY A 321 14.75 -22.50 7.53
CA GLY A 321 15.79 -22.66 6.51
C GLY A 321 16.56 -21.37 6.19
N ALA A 322 16.88 -21.15 4.91
CA ALA A 322 17.69 -20.02 4.46
C ALA A 322 17.03 -18.65 4.73
N LEU A 323 15.71 -18.59 4.65
CA LEU A 323 14.93 -17.39 4.99
C LEU A 323 14.96 -17.07 6.49
N ALA A 324 15.02 -18.08 7.36
CA ALA A 324 15.19 -17.86 8.80
C ALA A 324 16.55 -17.23 9.14
N ALA A 325 17.61 -17.59 8.39
CA ALA A 325 18.95 -17.04 8.59
C ALA A 325 19.06 -15.53 8.34
N VAL A 326 18.06 -14.95 7.67
CA VAL A 326 17.94 -13.50 7.42
C VAL A 326 16.76 -12.87 8.17
N GLY A 327 16.17 -13.60 9.12
CA GLY A 327 15.07 -13.14 9.98
C GLY A 327 13.75 -12.88 9.24
N ALA A 328 13.53 -13.54 8.12
CA ALA A 328 12.31 -13.39 7.35
C ALA A 328 11.12 -14.14 7.97
N TYR A 329 9.91 -13.76 7.55
CA TYR A 329 8.63 -14.34 7.91
C TYR A 329 7.93 -14.87 6.66
N VAL A 330 7.07 -15.85 6.84
CA VAL A 330 6.31 -16.50 5.76
C VAL A 330 4.83 -16.56 6.08
N LEU A 331 4.02 -16.72 5.04
CA LEU A 331 2.58 -16.92 5.17
C LEU A 331 2.30 -18.43 5.22
N VAL A 332 1.51 -18.88 6.19
CA VAL A 332 1.13 -20.28 6.38
C VAL A 332 -0.36 -20.51 6.19
N ASN A 333 -0.73 -21.75 5.89
CA ASN A 333 -2.13 -22.20 5.85
C ASN A 333 -2.60 -22.70 7.22
N THR A 334 -3.84 -23.21 7.29
CA THR A 334 -4.46 -23.75 8.51
C THR A 334 -3.72 -24.95 9.10
N SER A 335 -2.92 -25.64 8.29
CA SER A 335 -2.04 -26.73 8.71
C SER A 335 -0.62 -26.26 9.08
N ASN A 336 -0.41 -24.95 9.22
CA ASN A 336 0.89 -24.33 9.46
C ASN A 336 1.97 -24.66 8.40
N VAL A 337 1.55 -24.85 7.14
CA VAL A 337 2.45 -25.07 6.00
C VAL A 337 2.61 -23.78 5.21
N ASN A 338 3.84 -23.45 4.84
CA ASN A 338 4.14 -22.28 4.00
C ASN A 338 3.30 -22.31 2.71
N ARG A 339 2.56 -21.25 2.44
CA ARG A 339 1.68 -21.10 1.27
C ARG A 339 2.46 -20.84 -0.01
N PHE A 340 3.61 -20.18 0.10
CA PHE A 340 4.41 -19.73 -1.03
C PHE A 340 5.90 -20.04 -0.82
N PRO A 341 6.28 -21.32 -0.60
CA PRO A 341 7.68 -21.70 -0.53
C PRO A 341 8.36 -21.46 -1.88
N PRO A 342 9.67 -21.12 -1.91
CA PRO A 342 10.42 -21.05 -3.15
C PRO A 342 10.23 -22.32 -4.00
N ARG A 343 9.77 -22.16 -5.24
CA ARG A 343 9.52 -23.24 -6.18
C ARG A 343 9.98 -22.88 -7.59
N ALA A 344 10.23 -23.89 -8.41
CA ALA A 344 10.58 -23.69 -9.81
C ALA A 344 9.37 -23.16 -10.61
N SER A 345 9.67 -22.35 -11.63
CA SER A 345 8.68 -21.96 -12.64
C SER A 345 8.33 -23.15 -13.54
N THR A 346 7.11 -23.17 -14.06
CA THR A 346 6.60 -24.29 -14.88
C THR A 346 7.29 -24.39 -16.24
N ASP A 347 7.85 -23.28 -16.73
CA ASP A 347 8.61 -23.19 -17.98
C ASP A 347 10.12 -23.45 -17.79
N GLY A 348 10.56 -23.74 -16.56
CA GLY A 348 11.97 -24.01 -16.22
C GLY A 348 12.89 -22.78 -16.24
N GLN A 349 12.37 -21.57 -16.46
CA GLN A 349 13.18 -20.35 -16.49
C GLN A 349 13.77 -19.97 -15.12
N LEU A 350 13.10 -20.32 -14.02
CA LEU A 350 13.58 -20.12 -12.65
C LEU A 350 13.51 -21.44 -11.87
N SER A 351 14.60 -21.83 -11.21
CA SER A 351 14.59 -22.95 -10.27
C SER A 351 14.14 -22.51 -8.87
N ALA A 352 13.80 -23.46 -8.00
CA ALA A 352 13.50 -23.15 -6.59
C ALA A 352 14.69 -22.46 -5.87
N ALA A 353 15.92 -22.89 -6.19
CA ALA A 353 17.14 -22.29 -5.63
C ALA A 353 17.38 -20.86 -6.13
N ASP A 354 17.04 -20.58 -7.39
CA ASP A 354 17.09 -19.23 -7.94
C ASP A 354 16.15 -18.30 -7.17
N VAL A 355 14.90 -18.74 -6.96
CA VAL A 355 13.87 -17.99 -6.24
C VAL A 355 14.24 -17.78 -4.77
N GLU A 356 14.72 -18.81 -4.08
CA GLU A 356 15.17 -18.69 -2.69
C GLU A 356 16.32 -17.69 -2.57
N THR A 357 17.30 -17.74 -3.48
CA THR A 357 18.45 -16.82 -3.46
C THR A 357 18.02 -15.38 -3.71
N ILE A 358 17.11 -15.13 -4.66
CA ILE A 358 16.54 -13.79 -4.92
C ILE A 358 15.88 -13.23 -3.65
N LEU A 359 15.02 -14.02 -2.99
CA LEU A 359 14.33 -13.59 -1.77
C LEU A 359 15.32 -13.34 -0.62
N VAL A 360 16.27 -14.24 -0.40
CA VAL A 360 17.29 -14.11 0.65
C VAL A 360 18.15 -12.86 0.45
N GLU A 361 18.63 -12.59 -0.77
CA GLU A 361 19.44 -11.40 -1.05
C GLU A 361 18.62 -10.11 -0.93
N ALA A 362 17.35 -10.11 -1.33
CA ALA A 362 16.47 -8.96 -1.14
C ALA A 362 16.22 -8.67 0.36
N VAL A 363 15.98 -9.69 1.19
CA VAL A 363 15.82 -9.50 2.65
C VAL A 363 17.10 -8.94 3.28
N LYS A 364 18.30 -9.39 2.83
CA LYS A 364 19.57 -8.81 3.28
C LYS A 364 19.67 -7.32 2.95
N ILE A 365 19.24 -6.89 1.77
CA ILE A 365 19.21 -5.47 1.42
C ILE A 365 18.23 -4.70 2.32
N ALA A 366 17.03 -5.24 2.55
CA ALA A 366 16.04 -4.59 3.44
C ALA A 366 16.57 -4.43 4.88
N ASN A 367 17.23 -5.46 5.42
CA ASN A 367 17.83 -5.42 6.76
C ASN A 367 18.95 -4.37 6.92
N ARG A 368 19.55 -3.93 5.81
CA ARG A 368 20.57 -2.88 5.77
C ARG A 368 19.99 -1.50 5.41
N ALA A 369 18.88 -1.48 4.68
CA ALA A 369 18.27 -0.27 4.14
C ALA A 369 17.75 0.62 5.26
N ARG A 370 18.03 1.92 5.16
CA ARG A 370 17.46 2.94 6.02
C ARG A 370 16.00 3.16 5.65
N ALA A 371 15.10 2.87 6.58
CA ALA A 371 13.67 3.12 6.43
C ALA A 371 13.39 4.62 6.27
N GLN A 372 12.46 4.97 5.38
CA GLN A 372 11.99 6.34 5.18
C GLN A 372 10.88 6.71 6.17
N ILE A 373 9.98 5.75 6.41
CA ILE A 373 8.70 6.01 7.07
C ILE A 373 8.61 5.38 8.46
N LEU A 374 9.72 4.87 9.01
CA LEU A 374 9.72 4.18 10.30
C LEU A 374 10.46 5.00 11.36
N ARG A 375 9.92 4.93 12.57
CA ARG A 375 10.47 5.53 13.78
C ARG A 375 10.87 4.45 14.78
N PRO A 376 11.95 4.68 15.55
CA PRO A 376 12.91 5.78 15.39
C PRO A 376 13.74 5.66 14.10
N LEU A 377 14.35 6.78 13.72
CA LEU A 377 15.19 6.87 12.53
C LEU A 377 16.38 5.92 12.62
N GLY A 378 16.83 5.40 11.47
CA GLY A 378 17.87 4.38 11.41
C GLY A 378 17.35 2.95 11.61
N SER A 379 16.03 2.76 11.74
CA SER A 379 15.42 1.45 11.67
C SER A 379 15.62 0.82 10.27
N PRO A 380 15.81 -0.50 10.16
CA PRO A 380 15.80 -1.19 8.88
C PRO A 380 14.44 -1.11 8.18
N ALA A 381 14.44 -1.05 6.85
CA ALA A 381 13.21 -1.08 6.06
C ALA A 381 12.39 -2.34 6.34
N GLN A 382 11.06 -2.19 6.42
CA GLN A 382 10.14 -3.29 6.68
C GLN A 382 9.20 -3.50 5.50
N VAL A 383 9.37 -4.61 4.76
CA VAL A 383 8.72 -4.83 3.46
C VAL A 383 8.32 -6.28 3.22
N SER A 384 7.45 -6.50 2.25
CA SER A 384 7.12 -7.82 1.68
C SER A 384 7.75 -8.00 0.30
N PHE A 385 8.07 -9.25 -0.05
CA PHE A 385 8.80 -9.63 -1.25
C PHE A 385 8.01 -10.72 -1.98
N THR A 386 7.75 -10.54 -3.27
CA THR A 386 7.12 -11.55 -4.12
C THR A 386 7.94 -11.76 -5.39
N VAL A 387 8.23 -13.03 -5.71
CA VAL A 387 8.78 -13.44 -7.01
C VAL A 387 7.71 -14.19 -7.79
N VAL A 388 7.49 -13.79 -9.05
CA VAL A 388 6.56 -14.44 -9.98
C VAL A 388 7.28 -15.00 -11.20
N GLY A 389 6.77 -16.10 -11.76
CA GLY A 389 7.23 -16.67 -13.04
C GLY A 389 6.60 -15.98 -14.24
N THR A 390 6.94 -16.42 -15.46
CA THR A 390 6.47 -15.81 -16.73
C THR A 390 4.95 -15.84 -16.94
N ASN A 391 4.25 -16.75 -16.26
CA ASN A 391 2.79 -16.86 -16.27
C ASN A 391 2.10 -16.04 -15.15
N GLY A 392 2.86 -15.29 -14.34
CA GLY A 392 2.34 -14.51 -13.22
C GLY A 392 2.06 -15.31 -11.94
N ASP A 393 2.35 -16.62 -11.92
CA ASP A 393 2.22 -17.41 -10.71
C ASP A 393 3.31 -17.04 -9.69
N ILE A 394 2.92 -16.97 -8.42
CA ILE A 394 3.85 -16.74 -7.32
C ILE A 394 4.75 -17.96 -7.13
N LEU A 395 6.06 -17.75 -7.25
CA LEU A 395 7.09 -18.76 -7.05
C LEU A 395 7.70 -18.69 -5.66
N GLY A 396 7.54 -17.58 -4.96
CA GLY A 396 7.94 -17.42 -3.57
C GLY A 396 7.48 -16.08 -3.02
N LEU A 397 7.06 -16.07 -1.76
CA LEU A 397 6.64 -14.87 -1.05
C LEU A 397 7.15 -14.92 0.39
N THR A 398 7.87 -13.87 0.79
CA THR A 398 8.36 -13.69 2.17
C THR A 398 8.23 -12.23 2.58
N ARG A 399 8.57 -11.90 3.82
CA ARG A 399 8.54 -10.53 4.34
C ARG A 399 9.46 -10.36 5.53
N THR A 400 9.81 -9.13 5.84
CA THR A 400 10.41 -8.80 7.14
C THR A 400 9.37 -8.94 8.25
N SER A 401 9.83 -8.95 9.50
CA SER A 401 9.01 -9.20 10.69
C SER A 401 7.83 -8.25 10.87
N ASP A 402 7.97 -7.00 10.45
CA ASP A 402 7.04 -5.92 10.79
C ASP A 402 6.57 -5.10 9.57
N GLY A 403 6.80 -5.58 8.34
CA GLY A 403 6.34 -4.86 7.14
C GLY A 403 4.85 -4.55 7.18
N PRO A 404 4.37 -3.35 6.81
CA PRO A 404 2.95 -3.08 6.70
C PRO A 404 2.24 -4.17 5.87
N LEU A 405 1.11 -4.68 6.36
CA LEU A 405 0.47 -5.87 5.76
C LEU A 405 -0.08 -5.60 4.37
N PHE A 406 -0.39 -4.35 4.04
CA PHE A 406 -0.80 -4.01 2.68
C PHE A 406 0.27 -4.43 1.65
N GLY A 407 1.54 -4.40 2.05
CA GLY A 407 2.68 -4.74 1.20
C GLY A 407 2.66 -6.17 0.69
N ILE A 408 1.95 -7.10 1.34
CA ILE A 408 1.89 -8.51 0.92
C ILE A 408 1.24 -8.62 -0.47
N ASP A 409 0.00 -8.15 -0.63
CA ASP A 409 -0.71 -8.18 -1.92
C ASP A 409 -0.09 -7.19 -2.93
N VAL A 410 0.32 -6.00 -2.46
CA VAL A 410 0.95 -4.99 -3.33
C VAL A 410 2.28 -5.47 -3.91
N SER A 411 3.11 -6.20 -3.17
CA SER A 411 4.36 -6.76 -3.71
C SER A 411 4.09 -7.73 -4.87
N ALA A 412 3.01 -8.51 -4.80
CA ALA A 412 2.58 -9.38 -5.89
C ALA A 412 2.07 -8.57 -7.09
N GLN A 413 1.26 -7.52 -6.87
CA GLN A 413 0.79 -6.62 -7.94
C GLN A 413 1.95 -5.87 -8.62
N LYS A 414 2.97 -5.44 -7.88
CA LYS A 414 4.19 -4.83 -8.42
C LYS A 414 5.00 -5.81 -9.28
N ALA A 415 5.20 -7.04 -8.80
CA ALA A 415 5.89 -8.08 -9.58
C ALA A 415 5.13 -8.37 -10.89
N ARG A 416 3.80 -8.53 -10.80
CA ARG A 416 2.92 -8.80 -11.95
C ARG A 416 2.82 -7.64 -12.92
N GLY A 417 2.85 -6.39 -12.45
CA GLY A 417 2.89 -5.20 -13.30
C GLY A 417 4.16 -5.13 -14.13
N ALA A 418 5.33 -5.28 -13.48
CA ALA A 418 6.61 -5.29 -14.17
C ALA A 418 6.70 -6.45 -15.18
N LEU A 419 6.16 -7.62 -14.83
CA LEU A 419 6.08 -8.77 -15.72
C LEU A 419 5.15 -8.52 -16.92
N LEU A 420 3.91 -8.08 -16.68
CA LEU A 420 2.91 -7.89 -17.74
C LEU A 420 3.43 -6.95 -18.81
N ILE A 421 3.90 -5.76 -18.41
CA ILE A 421 4.29 -4.71 -19.37
C ILE A 421 5.62 -5.04 -20.07
N SER A 422 6.50 -5.83 -19.43
CA SER A 422 7.74 -6.34 -20.05
C SER A 422 7.53 -7.56 -20.95
N SER A 423 6.35 -8.19 -20.90
CA SER A 423 6.08 -9.44 -21.63
C SER A 423 5.91 -9.22 -23.13
N ALA A 424 6.33 -10.20 -23.93
CA ALA A 424 6.02 -10.24 -25.35
C ALA A 424 4.51 -10.35 -25.63
N GLN A 425 3.73 -10.77 -24.64
CA GLN A 425 2.28 -10.95 -24.73
C GLN A 425 1.51 -9.69 -24.31
N ALA A 426 2.17 -8.63 -23.82
CA ALA A 426 1.51 -7.48 -23.19
C ALA A 426 0.44 -6.85 -24.11
N ALA A 427 0.81 -6.48 -25.34
CA ALA A 427 -0.13 -5.90 -26.29
C ALA A 427 -1.31 -6.83 -26.59
N ALA A 428 -1.06 -8.12 -26.82
CA ALA A 428 -2.11 -9.09 -27.15
C ALA A 428 -3.10 -9.28 -25.98
N LEU A 429 -2.59 -9.37 -24.74
CA LEU A 429 -3.42 -9.51 -23.54
C LEU A 429 -4.26 -8.26 -23.27
N ILE A 430 -3.70 -7.06 -23.43
CA ILE A 430 -4.43 -5.79 -23.23
C ILE A 430 -5.45 -5.57 -24.36
N LEU A 431 -5.10 -5.87 -25.62
CA LEU A 431 -6.04 -5.76 -26.75
C LEU A 431 -7.19 -6.77 -26.66
N GLY A 432 -6.94 -7.95 -26.10
CA GLY A 432 -7.94 -9.01 -25.92
C GLY A 432 -8.77 -8.88 -24.65
N ALA A 433 -8.47 -7.91 -23.78
CA ALA A 433 -9.20 -7.70 -22.54
C ALA A 433 -10.61 -7.13 -22.82
N PRO A 434 -11.66 -7.61 -22.14
CA PRO A 434 -12.97 -6.96 -22.17
C PRO A 434 -12.88 -5.51 -21.70
N ASP A 435 -13.78 -4.66 -22.21
CA ASP A 435 -13.91 -3.29 -21.69
C ASP A 435 -14.22 -3.31 -20.18
N ALA A 436 -13.69 -2.33 -19.46
CA ALA A 436 -14.10 -2.06 -18.09
C ALA A 436 -15.50 -1.41 -18.12
N GLU A 437 -16.40 -1.82 -17.23
CA GLU A 437 -17.78 -1.34 -17.19
C GLU A 437 -17.96 -0.45 -15.95
N TYR A 438 -18.12 0.86 -16.14
CA TYR A 438 -18.34 1.81 -15.04
C TYR A 438 -19.82 1.85 -14.66
N LEU A 439 -20.12 1.49 -13.41
CA LEU A 439 -21.49 1.38 -12.92
C LEU A 439 -22.18 2.75 -12.82
N LYS A 440 -23.41 2.85 -13.35
CA LYS A 440 -24.27 4.04 -13.25
C LYS A 440 -25.53 3.80 -12.42
N SER A 441 -26.17 2.64 -12.60
CA SER A 441 -27.34 2.20 -11.82
C SER A 441 -27.43 0.68 -11.78
N LEU A 442 -28.08 0.12 -10.76
CA LEU A 442 -28.34 -1.33 -10.65
C LEU A 442 -29.75 -1.74 -11.10
N ASP A 443 -30.73 -0.85 -10.99
CA ASP A 443 -32.11 -1.12 -11.38
C ASP A 443 -32.68 0.05 -12.21
N PRO A 444 -32.65 -0.03 -13.55
CA PRO A 444 -32.02 -1.09 -14.35
C PRO A 444 -30.48 -1.07 -14.25
N LEU A 445 -29.83 -2.20 -14.53
CA LEU A 445 -28.36 -2.29 -14.58
C LEU A 445 -27.82 -1.49 -15.78
N ILE A 446 -27.24 -0.32 -15.52
CA ILE A 446 -26.64 0.54 -16.53
C ILE A 446 -25.15 0.70 -16.23
N THR A 447 -24.34 0.44 -17.25
CA THR A 447 -22.88 0.60 -17.22
C THR A 447 -22.42 1.44 -18.41
N GLN A 448 -21.28 2.11 -18.25
CA GLN A 448 -20.59 2.84 -19.31
C GLN A 448 -19.25 2.15 -19.59
N PRO A 449 -18.98 1.69 -20.82
CA PRO A 449 -17.74 1.01 -21.14
C PRO A 449 -16.55 1.98 -21.19
N SER A 450 -15.39 1.49 -20.74
CA SER A 450 -14.08 2.09 -20.86
C SER A 450 -13.12 1.07 -21.47
N SER A 451 -12.59 1.38 -22.65
CA SER A 451 -11.85 0.38 -23.42
C SER A 451 -10.44 0.15 -22.93
N ILE A 452 -10.17 -1.06 -22.40
CA ILE A 452 -8.82 -1.49 -22.01
C ILE A 452 -7.92 -1.61 -23.25
N ALA A 453 -8.47 -2.08 -24.37
CA ALA A 453 -7.73 -2.22 -25.62
C ALA A 453 -7.14 -0.88 -26.11
N SER A 454 -7.75 0.26 -25.77
CA SER A 454 -7.30 1.59 -26.19
C SER A 454 -5.92 2.00 -25.62
N TYR A 455 -5.49 1.39 -24.51
CA TYR A 455 -4.20 1.69 -23.88
C TYR A 455 -3.00 1.28 -24.74
N VAL A 456 -3.13 0.27 -25.62
CA VAL A 456 -2.06 -0.16 -26.52
C VAL A 456 -1.75 0.85 -27.61
N PRO A 457 -2.69 1.28 -28.48
CA PRO A 457 -2.41 2.30 -29.48
C PRO A 457 -2.04 3.65 -28.84
N ALA A 458 -2.63 4.02 -27.69
CA ALA A 458 -2.25 5.22 -26.95
C ALA A 458 -0.77 5.19 -26.51
N THR A 459 -0.31 4.05 -25.98
CA THR A 459 1.09 3.89 -25.55
C THR A 459 2.05 3.87 -26.74
N ARG A 460 1.69 3.21 -27.84
CA ARG A 460 2.52 3.21 -29.07
C ARG A 460 2.68 4.61 -29.65
N ALA A 461 1.60 5.38 -29.69
CA ALA A 461 1.65 6.78 -30.12
C ALA A 461 2.48 7.64 -29.16
N PHE A 462 2.27 7.49 -27.85
CA PHE A 462 2.98 8.23 -26.81
C PHE A 462 4.50 8.00 -26.84
N LEU A 463 4.93 6.77 -27.12
CA LEU A 463 6.34 6.40 -27.23
C LEU A 463 6.94 6.67 -28.62
N GLY A 464 6.10 6.91 -29.64
CA GLY A 464 6.55 6.95 -31.03
C GLY A 464 7.05 5.59 -31.56
N ASP A 465 6.56 4.49 -30.99
CA ASP A 465 6.98 3.12 -31.34
C ASP A 465 5.75 2.22 -31.57
N ILE A 466 5.53 1.83 -32.83
CA ILE A 466 4.42 0.94 -33.23
C ILE A 466 4.56 -0.48 -32.67
N ASN A 467 5.77 -0.88 -32.28
CA ASN A 467 6.07 -2.19 -31.72
C ASN A 467 6.14 -2.18 -30.19
N ALA A 468 5.81 -1.06 -29.53
CA ALA A 468 5.78 -1.02 -28.07
C ALA A 468 4.82 -2.09 -27.50
N LEU A 469 5.13 -2.57 -26.29
CA LEU A 469 4.41 -3.63 -25.57
C LEU A 469 4.49 -5.01 -26.23
N THR A 470 5.61 -5.31 -26.91
CA THR A 470 5.91 -6.62 -27.54
C THR A 470 7.13 -7.31 -26.94
N GLY A 471 7.56 -6.89 -25.74
CA GLY A 471 8.68 -7.51 -25.00
C GLY A 471 10.08 -7.01 -25.39
N SER A 472 10.17 -6.02 -26.28
CA SER A 472 11.43 -5.34 -26.64
C SER A 472 12.02 -4.50 -25.49
N THR A 473 11.14 -3.94 -24.66
CA THR A 473 11.51 -3.06 -23.54
C THR A 473 11.22 -3.73 -22.20
N ALA A 474 12.18 -3.66 -21.29
CA ALA A 474 12.02 -4.01 -19.89
C ALA A 474 11.43 -2.83 -19.12
N TRP A 475 10.31 -3.06 -18.44
CA TRP A 475 9.57 -2.06 -17.68
C TRP A 475 9.62 -2.38 -16.18
N SER A 476 10.21 -1.47 -15.41
CA SER A 476 10.07 -1.48 -13.96
C SER A 476 8.75 -0.82 -13.53
N MET A 477 8.36 -1.02 -12.29
CA MET A 477 7.22 -0.33 -11.72
C MET A 477 7.40 1.19 -11.63
N ARG A 478 8.64 1.69 -11.51
CA ARG A 478 8.90 3.13 -11.60
C ARG A 478 8.62 3.67 -13.00
N ALA A 479 9.06 2.98 -14.05
CA ALA A 479 8.82 3.41 -15.42
C ALA A 479 7.33 3.37 -15.77
N ILE A 480 6.63 2.31 -15.35
CA ILE A 480 5.17 2.19 -15.47
C ILE A 480 4.49 3.34 -14.74
N GLY A 481 4.92 3.62 -13.51
CA GLY A 481 4.41 4.75 -12.72
C GLY A 481 4.68 6.11 -13.34
N ASN A 482 5.76 6.29 -14.12
CA ASN A 482 5.98 7.54 -14.86
C ASN A 482 4.90 7.74 -15.92
N ILE A 483 4.53 6.72 -16.69
CA ILE A 483 3.51 6.84 -17.74
C ILE A 483 2.07 6.63 -17.25
N HIS A 484 1.87 6.51 -15.94
CA HIS A 484 0.57 6.44 -15.29
C HIS A 484 0.20 7.76 -14.56
N ARG A 485 0.98 8.83 -14.76
CA ARG A 485 0.69 10.11 -14.11
C ARG A 485 -0.48 10.83 -14.77
N PRO A 486 -1.37 11.47 -13.98
CA PRO A 486 -2.41 12.35 -14.51
C PRO A 486 -1.82 13.55 -15.26
N TYR A 487 -0.60 13.96 -14.89
CA TYR A 487 0.23 14.93 -15.60
C TYR A 487 1.58 14.31 -15.92
N PHE A 488 1.97 14.24 -17.20
CA PHE A 488 3.24 13.67 -17.62
C PHE A 488 4.18 14.73 -18.24
N PRO A 489 5.37 14.96 -17.65
CA PRO A 489 5.87 14.39 -16.40
C PRO A 489 5.18 14.99 -15.16
N ASP A 490 5.38 14.33 -14.02
CA ASP A 490 5.09 14.91 -12.70
C ASP A 490 5.62 16.35 -12.59
N GLY A 491 4.86 17.22 -11.93
CA GLY A 491 5.25 18.61 -11.68
C GLY A 491 4.97 19.60 -12.81
N LEU A 492 4.38 19.17 -13.92
CA LEU A 492 3.96 20.05 -15.03
C LEU A 492 2.46 19.93 -15.30
N ASP A 493 1.63 20.68 -14.59
CA ASP A 493 0.16 20.59 -14.66
C ASP A 493 -0.43 20.97 -16.03
N THR A 494 0.34 21.64 -16.90
CA THR A 494 -0.06 21.96 -18.28
C THR A 494 0.15 20.79 -19.25
N SER A 495 0.76 19.70 -18.79
CA SER A 495 1.08 18.54 -19.62
C SER A 495 -0.13 17.62 -19.83
N VAL A 496 -0.03 16.78 -20.86
CA VAL A 496 -0.99 15.70 -21.07
C VAL A 496 -0.74 14.55 -20.10
N ASN A 497 -1.74 13.72 -19.86
CA ASN A 497 -1.58 12.53 -19.03
C ASN A 497 -0.61 11.51 -19.67
N GLY A 498 -0.03 10.65 -18.83
CA GLY A 498 0.70 9.48 -19.29
C GLY A 498 -0.23 8.47 -19.98
N SER A 499 0.32 7.64 -20.87
CA SER A 499 -0.47 6.76 -21.73
C SER A 499 -1.28 5.67 -21.02
N PHE A 500 -0.99 5.37 -19.75
CA PHE A 500 -1.78 4.45 -18.92
C PHE A 500 -2.75 5.16 -17.97
N SER A 501 -2.64 6.47 -17.82
CA SER A 501 -3.54 7.26 -16.98
C SER A 501 -4.82 7.64 -17.73
N LYS A 502 -5.90 7.94 -16.99
CA LYS A 502 -6.97 8.78 -17.53
C LYS A 502 -6.50 10.23 -17.72
N PRO A 503 -7.08 10.98 -18.68
CA PRO A 503 -6.95 12.43 -18.72
C PRO A 503 -7.52 13.07 -17.47
N ILE A 504 -6.93 14.18 -17.01
CA ILE A 504 -7.31 14.84 -15.75
C ILE A 504 -8.81 15.20 -15.68
N THR A 505 -9.45 15.49 -16.81
CA THR A 505 -10.89 15.79 -16.90
C THR A 505 -11.80 14.62 -16.51
N SER A 506 -11.25 13.41 -16.39
CA SER A 506 -11.96 12.20 -15.98
C SER A 506 -11.22 11.43 -14.88
N TRP A 507 -10.03 11.89 -14.50
CA TRP A 507 -9.18 11.23 -13.51
C TRP A 507 -9.67 11.57 -12.09
N SER A 508 -9.56 10.59 -11.20
CA SER A 508 -9.64 10.80 -9.75
C SER A 508 -8.90 9.67 -9.05
N PRO A 509 -8.70 9.73 -7.72
CA PRO A 509 -8.23 8.58 -6.95
C PRO A 509 -9.12 7.33 -7.10
N PHE A 510 -10.37 7.50 -7.55
CA PHE A 510 -11.32 6.44 -7.86
C PHE A 510 -11.41 6.09 -9.36
N ASN A 511 -10.61 6.73 -10.23
CA ASN A 511 -10.54 6.49 -11.67
C ASN A 511 -9.16 6.79 -12.28
N VAL A 512 -8.17 5.96 -11.94
CA VAL A 512 -6.76 6.27 -12.25
C VAL A 512 -6.31 5.87 -13.65
N GLY A 513 -6.99 4.94 -14.33
CA GLY A 513 -6.59 4.45 -15.65
C GLY A 513 -6.45 2.93 -15.73
N LEU A 514 -5.45 2.46 -16.47
CA LEU A 514 -5.25 1.03 -16.79
C LEU A 514 -5.28 0.16 -15.53
N GLN A 515 -4.69 0.62 -14.43
CA GLN A 515 -4.68 -0.11 -13.16
C GLN A 515 -6.08 -0.50 -12.69
N LEU A 516 -6.98 0.48 -12.56
CA LEU A 516 -8.35 0.24 -12.15
C LEU A 516 -9.11 -0.50 -13.24
N ASP A 517 -9.00 -0.08 -14.50
CA ASP A 517 -9.76 -0.68 -15.60
C ASP A 517 -9.52 -2.18 -15.71
N LEU A 518 -8.30 -2.66 -15.46
CA LEU A 518 -7.99 -4.08 -15.41
C LEU A 518 -8.84 -4.83 -14.37
N VAL A 519 -9.09 -4.27 -13.19
CA VAL A 519 -9.75 -4.96 -12.06
C VAL A 519 -11.18 -4.52 -11.79
N ASN A 520 -11.64 -3.44 -12.42
CA ASN A 520 -12.91 -2.77 -12.15
C ASN A 520 -14.10 -3.72 -12.21
N ASN A 521 -14.16 -4.54 -13.27
CA ASN A 521 -15.28 -5.47 -13.47
C ASN A 521 -15.41 -6.45 -12.31
N GLN A 522 -14.29 -7.00 -11.84
CA GLN A 522 -14.32 -7.92 -10.70
C GLN A 522 -14.58 -7.20 -9.38
N LEU A 523 -14.08 -5.98 -9.22
CA LEU A 523 -14.36 -5.18 -8.02
C LEU A 523 -15.86 -4.89 -7.88
N LEU A 524 -16.52 -4.50 -8.97
CA LEU A 524 -17.97 -4.31 -8.99
C LEU A 524 -18.74 -5.61 -8.76
N LYS A 525 -18.33 -6.73 -9.40
CA LYS A 525 -18.89 -8.05 -9.13
C LYS A 525 -18.79 -8.45 -7.65
N ALA A 526 -17.67 -8.11 -7.00
CA ALA A 526 -17.45 -8.37 -5.58
C ALA A 526 -18.35 -7.56 -4.66
N ILE A 527 -18.60 -6.28 -4.98
CA ILE A 527 -19.60 -5.46 -4.29
C ILE A 527 -20.99 -6.13 -4.38
N LEU A 528 -21.29 -6.78 -5.50
CA LEU A 528 -22.52 -7.52 -5.74
C LEU A 528 -22.49 -8.98 -5.24
N GLY A 529 -21.43 -9.38 -4.54
CA GLY A 529 -21.32 -10.69 -3.88
C GLY A 529 -20.53 -11.78 -4.62
N ASP A 530 -20.04 -11.54 -5.84
CA ASP A 530 -19.15 -12.47 -6.54
C ASP A 530 -17.69 -12.26 -6.12
N LEU A 531 -17.20 -13.20 -5.32
CA LEU A 531 -15.88 -13.15 -4.69
C LEU A 531 -14.92 -14.21 -5.26
N THR A 532 -15.12 -14.57 -6.53
CA THR A 532 -14.26 -15.52 -7.25
C THR A 532 -12.83 -14.98 -7.44
N GLU A 533 -11.85 -15.88 -7.42
CA GLU A 533 -10.42 -15.55 -7.58
C GLU A 533 -10.12 -15.13 -9.03
N GLY A 534 -9.21 -14.15 -9.16
CA GLY A 534 -8.81 -13.55 -10.43
C GLY A 534 -9.48 -12.19 -10.62
N CYS A 535 -8.67 -11.15 -10.77
CA CYS A 535 -9.14 -9.77 -10.84
C CYS A 535 -9.02 -9.19 -12.26
N ALA A 536 -7.85 -9.30 -12.86
CA ALA A 536 -7.52 -8.55 -14.07
C ALA A 536 -8.22 -9.10 -15.32
N GLY A 537 -8.79 -8.21 -16.14
CA GLY A 537 -9.31 -8.53 -17.48
C GLY A 537 -10.51 -9.48 -17.48
N ARG A 538 -11.32 -9.48 -16.42
CA ARG A 538 -12.57 -10.24 -16.37
C ARG A 538 -13.71 -9.48 -17.04
N ALA A 539 -14.59 -10.20 -17.73
CA ALA A 539 -15.81 -9.62 -18.27
C ALA A 539 -16.75 -9.20 -17.13
N PHE A 540 -17.56 -8.16 -17.31
CA PHE A 540 -18.61 -7.82 -16.35
C PHE A 540 -19.80 -8.81 -16.43
N ALA A 541 -20.68 -8.80 -15.43
CA ALA A 541 -21.83 -9.70 -15.39
C ALA A 541 -22.74 -9.51 -16.62
N GLY A 542 -23.16 -10.63 -17.22
CA GLY A 542 -24.01 -10.64 -18.42
C GLY A 542 -23.28 -10.38 -19.75
N LYS A 543 -21.95 -10.23 -19.73
CA LYS A 543 -21.11 -10.12 -20.94
C LYS A 543 -20.42 -11.45 -21.24
N PRO A 544 -20.01 -11.72 -22.49
CA PRO A 544 -19.27 -12.93 -22.82
C PRO A 544 -17.98 -13.05 -22.00
N GLU A 545 -17.77 -14.19 -21.36
CA GLU A 545 -16.56 -14.48 -20.60
C GLU A 545 -15.34 -14.62 -21.53
N THR A 546 -14.15 -14.37 -20.99
CA THR A 546 -12.87 -14.61 -21.68
C THR A 546 -12.52 -16.09 -21.72
N ALA A 547 -11.56 -16.48 -22.58
CA ALA A 547 -11.11 -17.87 -22.71
C ALA A 547 -10.55 -18.45 -21.39
N ASP A 548 -9.84 -17.64 -20.59
CA ASP A 548 -9.60 -17.95 -19.17
C ASP A 548 -10.63 -17.19 -18.34
N PRO A 549 -11.54 -17.88 -17.61
CA PRO A 549 -12.55 -17.21 -16.78
C PRO A 549 -11.93 -16.43 -15.62
N ARG A 550 -10.64 -16.60 -15.30
CA ARG A 550 -9.91 -15.79 -14.29
C ARG A 550 -9.27 -14.53 -14.89
N GLY A 551 -9.46 -14.29 -16.20
CA GLY A 551 -8.96 -13.13 -16.92
C GLY A 551 -7.47 -13.22 -17.27
N ILE A 552 -6.74 -12.11 -17.16
CA ILE A 552 -5.32 -12.01 -17.52
C ILE A 552 -4.47 -12.62 -16.40
N SER A 553 -4.15 -13.91 -16.54
CA SER A 553 -3.41 -14.70 -15.56
C SER A 553 -2.06 -14.10 -15.13
N ILE A 554 -1.32 -13.50 -16.07
CA ILE A 554 -0.04 -12.81 -15.81
C ILE A 554 -0.19 -11.70 -14.75
N ALA A 555 -1.36 -11.07 -14.69
CA ALA A 555 -1.68 -10.01 -13.75
C ALA A 555 -2.87 -10.38 -12.87
N ARG A 556 -2.92 -11.62 -12.34
CA ARG A 556 -4.11 -12.14 -11.64
C ARG A 556 -4.70 -11.19 -10.58
N ASN A 557 -3.89 -10.45 -9.82
CA ASN A 557 -4.36 -9.49 -8.80
C ASN A 557 -4.44 -8.05 -9.30
N GLY A 558 -4.39 -7.83 -10.61
CA GLY A 558 -4.10 -6.54 -11.20
C GLY A 558 -2.63 -6.18 -11.16
N ILE A 559 -2.36 -4.89 -11.31
CA ILE A 559 -1.03 -4.28 -11.28
C ILE A 559 -1.04 -3.18 -10.22
N GLN A 560 0.15 -2.80 -9.75
CA GLN A 560 0.32 -1.52 -9.05
C GLN A 560 0.89 -0.47 -10.01
N ILE A 561 1.02 0.79 -9.59
CA ILE A 561 1.51 1.88 -10.45
C ILE A 561 2.55 2.78 -9.78
N PHE A 562 3.13 2.32 -8.67
CA PHE A 562 4.21 3.01 -7.97
C PHE A 562 5.44 2.10 -7.81
N PRO A 563 6.64 2.69 -7.60
CA PRO A 563 7.92 1.97 -7.64
C PRO A 563 8.01 0.79 -6.67
N GLY A 564 8.97 -0.13 -6.92
CA GLY A 564 9.19 -1.34 -6.13
C GLY A 564 9.03 -2.65 -6.89
N GLY A 565 9.29 -2.68 -8.21
CA GLY A 565 9.24 -3.94 -8.95
C GLY A 565 10.04 -3.90 -10.25
N VAL A 566 10.73 -5.00 -10.54
CA VAL A 566 11.61 -5.13 -11.71
C VAL A 566 11.46 -6.52 -12.37
N PRO A 567 11.53 -6.61 -13.70
CA PRO A 567 11.55 -7.88 -14.41
C PRO A 567 12.87 -8.63 -14.17
N ILE A 568 12.77 -9.96 -14.05
CA ILE A 568 13.90 -10.88 -13.92
C ILE A 568 14.23 -11.43 -15.30
N TYR A 569 15.51 -11.37 -15.69
CA TYR A 569 15.99 -11.94 -16.93
C TYR A 569 16.94 -13.11 -16.66
N ARG A 570 16.88 -14.14 -17.51
CA ARG A 570 17.88 -15.20 -17.61
C ARG A 570 18.49 -15.19 -19.00
N ASN A 571 19.80 -14.95 -19.09
CA ASN A 571 20.51 -14.88 -20.39
C ASN A 571 19.84 -13.94 -21.40
N GLY A 572 19.30 -12.80 -20.93
CA GLY A 572 18.61 -11.83 -21.77
C GLY A 572 17.17 -12.23 -22.19
N VAL A 573 16.62 -13.33 -21.68
CA VAL A 573 15.21 -13.72 -21.85
C VAL A 573 14.43 -13.42 -20.57
N LEU A 574 13.22 -12.87 -20.69
CA LEU A 574 12.35 -12.60 -19.55
C LEU A 574 11.97 -13.92 -18.84
N ALA A 575 12.30 -14.03 -17.55
CA ALA A 575 12.14 -15.23 -16.75
C ALA A 575 11.07 -15.08 -15.64
N GLY A 576 10.71 -13.84 -15.31
CA GLY A 576 9.77 -13.55 -14.22
C GLY A 576 9.86 -12.09 -13.80
N ALA A 577 9.47 -11.80 -12.56
CA ALA A 577 9.65 -10.49 -11.93
C ALA A 577 9.71 -10.61 -10.40
N ILE A 578 10.32 -9.61 -9.77
CA ILE A 578 10.29 -9.41 -8.31
C ILE A 578 9.55 -8.10 -8.00
N GLY A 579 8.72 -8.11 -6.97
CA GLY A 579 8.07 -6.93 -6.42
C GLY A 579 8.27 -6.83 -4.91
N ILE A 580 8.44 -5.61 -4.42
CA ILE A 580 8.74 -5.23 -3.03
C ILE A 580 7.76 -4.14 -2.60
N SER A 581 7.19 -4.26 -1.40
CA SER A 581 6.35 -3.20 -0.86
C SER A 581 6.33 -3.15 0.67
N GLY A 582 6.45 -1.95 1.23
CA GLY A 582 6.17 -1.72 2.64
C GLY A 582 6.83 -0.48 3.26
N ASP A 583 7.81 0.13 2.58
CA ASP A 583 8.49 1.35 3.04
C ASP A 583 8.30 2.48 2.02
N GLY A 584 9.23 3.45 1.97
CA GLY A 584 9.26 4.46 0.91
C GLY A 584 9.50 3.86 -0.48
N VAL A 585 8.95 4.53 -1.50
CA VAL A 585 9.00 4.04 -2.89
C VAL A 585 10.43 3.87 -3.44
N ASP A 586 11.40 4.65 -2.95
CA ASP A 586 12.80 4.53 -3.35
C ASP A 586 13.48 3.36 -2.61
N GLN A 587 13.13 3.09 -1.36
CA GLN A 587 13.57 1.90 -0.62
C GLN A 587 13.08 0.63 -1.31
N ASP A 588 11.79 0.57 -1.67
CA ASP A 588 11.21 -0.58 -2.35
C ASP A 588 11.93 -0.88 -3.69
N ASP A 589 12.21 0.16 -4.48
CA ASP A 589 12.95 0.06 -5.75
C ASP A 589 14.38 -0.45 -5.56
N MET A 590 15.10 0.14 -4.61
CA MET A 590 16.46 -0.25 -4.28
C MET A 590 16.51 -1.71 -3.85
N ILE A 591 15.61 -2.14 -2.97
CA ILE A 591 15.55 -3.51 -2.46
C ILE A 591 15.27 -4.49 -3.60
N ALA A 592 14.30 -4.17 -4.49
CA ALA A 592 13.96 -5.01 -5.63
C ALA A 592 15.17 -5.21 -6.55
N PHE A 593 15.81 -4.10 -6.91
CA PHE A 593 16.87 -4.06 -7.92
C PHE A 593 18.20 -4.60 -7.41
N LEU A 594 18.63 -4.22 -6.19
CA LEU A 594 19.87 -4.72 -5.60
C LEU A 594 19.73 -6.16 -5.11
N GLY A 595 18.57 -6.56 -4.62
CA GLY A 595 18.29 -7.96 -4.25
C GLY A 595 18.46 -8.88 -5.46
N LEU A 596 17.87 -8.52 -6.60
CA LEU A 596 18.03 -9.26 -7.85
C LEU A 596 19.46 -9.22 -8.38
N HIS A 597 20.13 -8.06 -8.34
CA HIS A 597 21.53 -7.94 -8.75
C HIS A 597 22.44 -8.86 -7.94
N ASN A 598 22.36 -8.81 -6.60
CA ASN A 598 23.19 -9.62 -5.71
C ASN A 598 22.90 -11.12 -5.90
N ALA A 599 21.64 -11.50 -6.11
CA ALA A 599 21.29 -12.87 -6.43
C ALA A 599 21.91 -13.33 -7.75
N GLY A 600 21.88 -12.49 -8.79
CA GLY A 600 22.52 -12.77 -10.07
C GLY A 600 24.03 -12.98 -9.96
N VAL A 601 24.72 -12.11 -9.21
CA VAL A 601 26.16 -12.26 -8.91
C VAL A 601 26.44 -13.56 -8.15
N ARG A 602 25.62 -13.88 -7.14
CA ARG A 602 25.81 -15.06 -6.29
C ARG A 602 25.53 -16.37 -7.04
N LEU A 603 24.50 -16.40 -7.87
CA LEU A 603 24.09 -17.57 -8.63
C LEU A 603 25.01 -17.81 -9.84
N ASN A 604 25.52 -16.73 -10.45
CA ASN A 604 26.39 -16.75 -11.63
C ASN A 604 25.90 -17.71 -12.74
N ASN A 605 24.57 -17.73 -12.97
CA ASN A 605 23.91 -18.66 -13.89
C ASN A 605 23.06 -17.94 -14.96
N GLY A 606 23.37 -16.66 -15.19
CA GLY A 606 22.70 -15.81 -16.18
C GLY A 606 21.44 -15.10 -15.67
N ILE A 607 20.99 -15.35 -14.44
CA ILE A 607 19.90 -14.57 -13.82
C ILE A 607 20.41 -13.18 -13.44
N GLY A 608 19.58 -12.16 -13.66
CA GLY A 608 19.85 -10.81 -13.17
C GLY A 608 18.81 -9.79 -13.61
N ASN A 609 19.17 -8.52 -13.44
CA ASN A 609 18.41 -7.39 -13.94
C ASN A 609 18.31 -7.42 -15.47
N ALA A 610 17.37 -6.64 -16.00
CA ALA A 610 17.28 -6.42 -17.44
C ALA A 610 18.59 -5.88 -18.04
N PRO A 611 18.98 -6.31 -19.25
CA PRO A 611 20.08 -5.70 -20.01
C PRO A 611 19.88 -4.20 -20.17
N LEU A 612 20.94 -3.40 -20.01
CA LEU A 612 20.87 -1.93 -19.98
C LEU A 612 20.20 -1.36 -21.22
N GLU A 613 20.50 -1.90 -22.40
CA GLU A 613 19.98 -1.46 -23.70
C GLU A 613 18.47 -1.71 -23.88
N ARG A 614 17.87 -2.58 -23.05
CA ARG A 614 16.42 -2.87 -23.10
C ARG A 614 15.61 -2.10 -22.08
N ARG A 615 16.23 -1.40 -21.13
CA ARG A 615 15.50 -0.76 -20.04
C ARG A 615 14.69 0.44 -20.52
N ALA A 616 13.53 0.64 -19.90
CA ALA A 616 12.63 1.74 -20.23
C ALA A 616 13.24 3.14 -20.06
N ASP A 617 14.33 3.29 -19.30
CA ASP A 617 15.06 4.57 -19.19
C ASP A 617 15.91 4.90 -20.42
N ASN A 618 15.89 4.07 -21.47
CA ASN A 618 16.34 4.46 -22.82
C ASN A 618 15.25 5.18 -23.63
N LEU A 619 14.02 5.25 -23.13
CA LEU A 619 12.90 5.92 -23.79
C LEU A 619 12.78 7.37 -23.33
N THR A 620 12.45 8.26 -24.27
CA THR A 620 12.25 9.70 -24.04
C THR A 620 10.92 10.21 -24.60
N PRO A 621 9.76 9.65 -24.20
CA PRO A 621 8.47 10.14 -24.67
C PRO A 621 8.31 11.62 -24.36
N GLN A 622 7.83 12.39 -25.35
CA GLN A 622 7.68 13.84 -25.26
C GLN A 622 8.96 14.58 -24.82
N GLY A 623 10.14 14.02 -25.11
CA GLY A 623 11.43 14.60 -24.73
C GLY A 623 11.84 14.36 -23.26
N VAL A 624 11.07 13.60 -22.49
CA VAL A 624 11.36 13.31 -21.07
C VAL A 624 11.84 11.88 -20.91
N ARG A 625 13.06 11.72 -20.38
CA ARG A 625 13.63 10.39 -20.09
C ARG A 625 12.87 9.71 -18.95
N LEU A 626 12.39 8.49 -19.19
CA LEU A 626 11.76 7.69 -18.15
C LEU A 626 12.79 7.24 -17.10
N ARG A 627 12.34 6.98 -15.86
CA ARG A 627 13.18 6.44 -14.80
C ARG A 627 12.96 4.94 -14.69
N TYR A 628 14.05 4.17 -14.61
CA TYR A 628 13.96 2.72 -14.41
C TYR A 628 13.95 2.34 -12.93
N VAL A 629 14.89 2.83 -12.13
CA VAL A 629 14.89 2.67 -10.67
C VAL A 629 15.44 3.93 -10.02
N GLN A 630 15.16 4.13 -8.74
CA GLN A 630 15.78 5.19 -7.95
C GLN A 630 16.18 4.63 -6.59
N CYS A 631 17.47 4.75 -6.26
CA CYS A 631 17.98 4.45 -4.93
C CYS A 631 17.94 5.71 -4.06
N PRO A 632 17.56 5.62 -2.78
CA PRO A 632 17.57 6.76 -1.87
C PRO A 632 19.00 7.26 -1.59
N GLN A 633 19.10 8.52 -1.17
CA GLN A 633 20.35 9.04 -0.61
C GLN A 633 20.61 8.47 0.78
N ALA A 634 21.89 8.27 1.13
CA ALA A 634 22.28 7.57 2.37
C ALA A 634 21.46 6.28 2.61
N PRO A 635 21.50 5.35 1.64
CA PRO A 635 20.56 4.23 1.55
C PRO A 635 20.66 3.22 2.70
N PHE A 636 21.82 3.12 3.36
CA PHE A 636 22.08 2.07 4.34
C PHE A 636 22.29 2.63 5.76
N ASN A 637 21.96 1.80 6.75
CA ASN A 637 22.23 2.07 8.16
C ASN A 637 23.66 1.69 8.57
N ASP A 638 24.30 0.82 7.79
CA ASP A 638 25.60 0.23 8.10
C ASP A 638 26.74 0.68 7.15
N SER A 639 26.47 1.66 6.27
CA SER A 639 27.41 2.13 5.25
C SER A 639 27.08 3.55 4.80
N ASP A 640 28.11 4.27 4.37
CA ASP A 640 28.02 5.63 3.78
C ASP A 640 27.98 5.60 2.23
N GLU A 641 27.94 4.41 1.61
CA GLU A 641 27.84 4.25 0.16
C GLU A 641 26.69 5.06 -0.45
N GLN A 642 26.95 5.70 -1.60
CA GLN A 642 25.97 6.49 -2.35
C GLN A 642 25.82 5.95 -3.77
N ASN A 643 24.75 6.34 -4.46
CA ASN A 643 24.49 5.94 -5.85
C ASN A 643 24.56 4.41 -6.06
N VAL A 644 24.10 3.63 -5.08
CA VAL A 644 24.32 2.18 -4.99
C VAL A 644 23.65 1.38 -6.12
N CYS A 645 22.68 1.97 -6.82
CA CYS A 645 22.06 1.42 -8.02
C CYS A 645 22.90 1.62 -9.31
N ALA A 646 23.86 2.56 -9.33
CA ALA A 646 24.57 2.94 -10.55
C ALA A 646 25.46 1.81 -11.09
N GLY A 647 25.44 1.61 -12.40
CA GLY A 647 26.28 0.59 -13.09
C GLY A 647 25.81 -0.86 -12.92
N LYS A 648 24.59 -1.10 -12.44
CA LYS A 648 24.04 -2.44 -12.14
C LYS A 648 22.82 -2.81 -13.00
#